data_AF-A0A127ZE00-F1
#
_entry.id   AF-A0A127ZE00-F1
#
_cell.length_a   1.000
_cell.length_b   1.000
_cell.length_c   1.000
_cell.angle_alpha   90.00
_cell.angle_beta   90.00
_cell.angle_gamma   90.00
#
_symmetry.space_group_name_H-M   'P 1'
#
loop_
_entity.id
_entity.type
_entity.pdbx_description
1 polymer ?
#
loop_
_entity_poly.entity_id
_entity_poly.type
_entity_poly.pdbx_seq_one_letter_code
_entity_poly.pdbx_strand_id
1 'polypeptide(L)'
;MAPKASPSKSSAADHGQDSERRPLFGSSSDAAAVDYHAIPHEPAPSAPRPRGSPYLTLLLRFYFTLGVLLLLPVVVLLILLVINYFEPIPLLLPHHRSPAVLPFWFCLFSLSMLGPGLLFFELASHATNFFHLFVLCCTVADVVLLLAVPEFRVTHSYLGFASVGLCFLSTLWAFLSSHHLQHQKIPFTLHPDVGAPIVTEIPLARAQAKWTRRFKVLGALAGCLAVSLAAALVTFDLVLDAADSGFRPLGNLTMVHPTSLTKQPVYPQDPADVNPYPVSFRLHLACESAPPQPGTLKSGNSSDNPPTALVMSERGVSGVTAAQFLREMVARSGSNLGGGDDGHLALTRVCFWDRIGYGHSDFVYQPTSIRLQTEALYHALKKHDQVDLDTSLQPDTNKNKKGDGESLGKFMLVSTGYGHLFVQDFAVQYPEMVHSFLHIDAETPTSWYTDKVSRDSGARAGYLARRHGPFGSLFYDLVPALVEPTGVPRIIGLLQGKSVVDRILAPGPRGRAARQHDMAGGGWRIYGAGGSNPRLLMSSWLERLDANLGVASPNFARLRKSSSDYQSLLSKRPVAVLSSFWRVHADVDGWGQEQRETLVGPAKNSSTLIGWWRVGDRKRRTGGGDEGGPAGICSTRMGVIFCEEAVRKLIAAGQMWNSTAVSTLY
;
A
#
# COMPACT_ATOMS: atom_id res chain seq x y z
N MET A 1 -41.89 -1.56 68.69
CA MET A 1 -42.83 -1.24 69.78
C MET A 1 -42.00 -1.00 71.04
N ALA A 2 -41.95 0.25 71.51
CA ALA A 2 -41.43 0.58 72.84
C ALA A 2 -42.48 0.18 73.92
N PRO A 3 -42.09 0.00 75.20
CA PRO A 3 -42.03 1.15 76.13
C PRO A 3 -40.84 1.04 77.13
N LYS A 4 -40.24 2.09 77.71
CA LYS A 4 -40.73 3.11 78.69
C LYS A 4 -41.41 2.46 79.93
N ALA A 5 -41.17 2.82 81.20
CA ALA A 5 -40.43 3.91 81.82
C ALA A 5 -40.44 3.81 83.38
N SER A 6 -39.51 4.54 84.03
CA SER A 6 -39.65 5.38 85.28
C SER A 6 -39.84 4.75 86.70
N PRO A 7 -39.70 5.50 87.83
CA PRO A 7 -39.14 6.86 88.09
C PRO A 7 -38.42 7.14 89.46
N SER A 8 -37.89 8.38 89.56
CA SER A 8 -37.99 9.42 90.62
C SER A 8 -37.18 9.42 91.94
N LYS A 9 -36.49 10.55 92.18
CA LYS A 9 -36.86 11.64 93.15
C LYS A 9 -35.92 12.86 92.97
N SER A 10 -36.43 13.99 92.46
CA SER A 10 -36.99 15.19 93.16
C SER A 10 -35.90 16.24 93.49
N SER A 11 -35.83 17.40 92.79
CA SER A 11 -36.58 18.67 93.01
C SER A 11 -35.90 19.53 94.11
N ALA A 12 -35.62 20.84 94.01
CA ALA A 12 -36.17 21.97 93.24
C ALA A 12 -35.15 23.14 93.25
N ALA A 13 -34.96 23.88 92.14
CA ALA A 13 -35.49 25.24 91.85
C ALA A 13 -34.51 26.37 92.27
N ASP A 14 -34.34 27.51 91.59
CA ASP A 14 -34.73 28.04 90.27
C ASP A 14 -33.99 29.39 90.10
N HIS A 15 -33.63 29.73 88.85
CA HIS A 15 -33.53 31.05 88.21
C HIS A 15 -32.38 31.17 87.20
N GLY A 16 -32.79 31.42 85.94
CA GLY A 16 -31.96 31.86 84.82
C GLY A 16 -31.38 33.27 85.05
N GLN A 17 -30.56 33.84 84.17
CA GLN A 17 -30.46 33.68 82.73
C GLN A 17 -29.13 34.36 82.32
N ASP A 18 -28.46 33.82 81.30
CA ASP A 18 -27.50 34.43 80.36
C ASP A 18 -26.41 35.41 80.84
N SER A 19 -25.19 35.17 80.31
CA SER A 19 -24.19 36.14 79.83
C SER A 19 -22.77 35.89 80.34
N GLU A 20 -21.88 35.74 79.35
CA GLU A 20 -20.52 36.27 79.34
C GLU A 20 -19.40 35.60 80.16
N ARG A 21 -18.50 34.97 79.38
CA ARG A 21 -17.04 35.17 79.42
C ARG A 21 -16.54 35.86 80.69
N ARG A 22 -15.95 35.09 81.60
CA ARG A 22 -14.93 35.64 82.51
C ARG A 22 -13.72 34.72 82.68
N PRO A 23 -12.57 35.34 82.96
CA PRO A 23 -11.26 34.87 82.53
C PRO A 23 -10.48 34.21 83.66
N LEU A 24 -9.62 33.26 83.31
CA LEU A 24 -8.56 32.78 84.20
C LEU A 24 -7.35 33.73 84.08
N PHE A 25 -7.46 34.90 84.71
CA PHE A 25 -6.29 35.68 85.11
C PHE A 25 -5.96 35.34 86.55
N GLY A 26 -4.81 34.68 86.76
CA GLY A 26 -4.11 34.69 88.03
C GLY A 26 -3.52 36.09 88.24
N SER A 27 -3.98 36.75 89.30
CA SER A 27 -3.41 37.97 89.84
C SER A 27 -2.23 37.59 90.74
N SER A 28 -1.03 37.96 90.36
CA SER A 28 0.01 38.37 91.31
C SER A 28 0.65 39.64 90.76
N SER A 29 0.32 40.73 91.42
CA SER A 29 0.78 42.09 91.22
C SER A 29 2.23 42.27 91.65
N ASP A 30 2.86 43.28 91.03
CA ASP A 30 4.01 44.05 91.49
C ASP A 30 5.43 43.50 91.25
N ALA A 31 5.94 43.73 90.04
CA ALA A 31 7.17 44.52 89.83
C ALA A 31 7.45 44.73 88.33
N ALA A 32 7.87 45.95 87.99
CA ALA A 32 8.34 46.43 86.68
C ALA A 32 7.24 46.79 85.65
N ALA A 33 6.92 48.08 85.60
CA ALA A 33 6.43 48.73 84.40
C ALA A 33 7.49 48.57 83.30
N VAL A 34 7.33 47.55 82.46
CA VAL A 34 8.14 47.34 81.26
C VAL A 34 7.47 48.09 80.12
N ASP A 35 8.18 49.10 79.67
CA ASP A 35 7.92 49.96 78.53
C ASP A 35 7.70 49.10 77.26
N TYR A 36 6.47 49.04 76.74
CA TYR A 36 6.13 48.30 75.52
C TYR A 36 6.73 48.92 74.24
N HIS A 37 7.50 50.01 74.36
CA HIS A 37 8.19 50.65 73.24
C HIS A 37 9.60 50.11 72.95
N ALA A 38 10.07 49.08 73.67
CA ALA A 38 11.41 48.52 73.50
C ALA A 38 11.45 47.10 72.88
N ILE A 39 10.44 46.69 72.12
CA ILE A 39 10.62 45.54 71.21
C ILE A 39 11.50 46.03 70.06
N PRO A 40 12.68 45.44 69.81
CA PRO A 40 13.44 45.76 68.61
C PRO A 40 12.52 45.52 67.41
N HIS A 41 12.27 46.57 66.63
CA HIS A 41 11.80 46.37 65.27
C HIS A 41 12.94 45.67 64.52
N GLU A 42 13.02 44.34 64.62
CA GLU A 42 13.63 43.56 63.58
C GLU A 42 12.91 43.96 62.29
N PRO A 43 13.63 44.47 61.27
CA PRO A 43 13.00 44.73 59.99
C PRO A 43 12.37 43.41 59.56
N ALA A 44 11.06 43.45 59.30
CA ALA A 44 10.33 42.30 58.77
C ALA A 44 11.19 41.65 57.68
N PRO A 45 11.43 40.33 57.72
CA PRO A 45 12.27 39.69 56.71
C PRO A 45 11.72 40.09 55.35
N SER A 46 12.60 40.66 54.51
CA SER A 46 12.23 41.19 53.20
C SER A 46 11.30 40.21 52.52
N ALA A 47 10.09 40.66 52.16
CA ALA A 47 9.13 39.83 51.44
C ALA A 47 9.89 39.09 50.33
N PRO A 48 9.82 37.75 50.26
CA PRO A 48 10.58 37.01 49.26
C PRO A 48 10.18 37.58 47.90
N ARG A 49 11.18 38.11 47.17
CA ARG A 49 10.99 38.62 45.81
C ARG A 49 10.14 37.60 45.05
N PRO A 50 9.11 38.01 44.29
CA PRO A 50 8.33 37.07 43.51
C PRO A 50 9.29 36.35 42.56
N ARG A 51 9.66 35.12 42.92
CA ARG A 51 10.55 34.31 42.09
C ARG A 51 9.79 34.03 40.80
N GLY A 52 10.44 34.30 39.68
CA GLY A 52 9.86 34.17 38.35
C GLY A 52 9.17 32.82 38.16
N SER A 53 8.15 32.77 37.31
CA SER A 53 7.38 31.54 37.10
C SER A 53 8.31 30.35 36.79
N PRO A 54 7.97 29.13 37.22
CA PRO A 54 8.80 27.94 36.97
C PRO A 54 9.06 27.71 35.45
N TYR A 55 8.25 28.33 34.60
CA TYR A 55 8.38 28.34 33.14
C TYR A 55 9.52 29.23 32.60
N LEU A 56 10.18 30.01 33.47
CA LEU A 56 11.23 30.96 33.09
C LEU A 56 12.65 30.36 33.09
N THR A 57 12.80 29.09 33.44
CA THR A 57 14.13 28.44 33.47
C THR A 57 14.70 28.30 32.05
N LEU A 58 15.99 28.64 31.90
CA LEU A 58 16.67 28.63 30.60
C LEU A 58 16.63 27.26 29.92
N LEU A 59 16.70 26.20 30.72
CA LEU A 59 16.70 24.83 30.24
C LEU A 59 15.31 24.34 29.81
N LEU A 60 14.22 24.81 30.45
CA LEU A 60 12.87 24.54 29.97
C LEU A 60 12.59 25.28 28.64
N ARG A 61 13.06 26.53 28.53
CA ARG A 61 13.02 27.28 27.25
C ARG A 61 13.80 26.57 26.17
N PHE A 62 14.96 25.99 26.48
CA PHE A 62 15.74 25.19 25.55
C PHE A 62 14.93 23.99 25.03
N TYR A 63 14.35 23.16 25.91
CA TYR A 63 13.52 22.04 25.45
C TYR A 63 12.28 22.49 24.67
N PHE A 64 11.60 23.56 25.11
CA PHE A 64 10.45 24.10 24.40
C PHE A 64 10.83 24.57 22.99
N THR A 65 11.88 25.38 22.86
CA THR A 65 12.37 25.89 21.57
C THR A 65 12.85 24.77 20.65
N LEU A 66 13.60 23.80 21.19
CA LEU A 66 14.02 22.62 20.44
C LEU A 66 12.83 21.79 19.96
N GLY A 67 11.81 21.59 20.80
CA GLY A 67 10.60 20.86 20.42
C GLY A 67 9.82 21.56 19.31
N VAL A 68 9.67 22.89 19.37
CA VAL A 68 9.04 23.69 18.30
C VAL A 68 9.86 23.62 17.00
N LEU A 69 11.19 23.69 17.10
CA LEU A 69 12.09 23.59 15.96
C LEU A 69 12.00 22.21 15.28
N LEU A 70 11.80 21.13 16.04
CA LEU A 70 11.57 19.78 15.53
C LEU A 70 10.15 19.59 14.96
N LEU A 71 9.14 20.24 15.55
CA LEU A 71 7.74 20.12 15.11
C LEU A 71 7.54 20.71 13.72
N LEU A 72 8.19 21.83 13.39
CA LEU A 72 8.04 22.50 12.09
C LEU A 72 8.36 21.57 10.90
N PRO A 73 9.56 20.96 10.78
CA PRO A 73 9.86 20.08 9.66
C PRO A 73 8.99 18.82 9.66
N VAL A 74 8.59 18.30 10.83
CA VAL A 74 7.66 17.16 10.92
C VAL A 74 6.30 17.49 10.33
N VAL A 75 5.73 18.64 10.68
CA VAL A 75 4.42 19.08 10.16
C VAL A 75 4.50 19.39 8.66
N VAL A 76 5.55 20.08 8.21
CA VAL A 76 5.76 20.35 6.78
C VAL A 76 5.86 19.04 6.00
N LEU A 77 6.70 18.10 6.45
CA LEU A 77 6.86 16.80 5.79
C LEU A 77 5.55 16.00 5.80
N LEU A 78 4.79 16.01 6.91
CA LEU A 78 3.51 15.33 7.00
C LEU A 78 2.49 15.89 5.98
N ILE A 79 2.42 17.22 5.85
CA ILE A 79 1.54 17.87 4.86
C ILE A 79 1.97 17.49 3.44
N LEU A 80 3.28 17.53 3.14
CA LEU A 80 3.80 17.14 1.83
C LEU A 80 3.50 15.67 1.51
N LEU A 81 3.62 14.76 2.49
CA LEU A 81 3.27 13.35 2.32
C LEU A 81 1.77 13.15 2.06
N VAL A 82 0.91 13.90 2.75
CA VAL A 82 -0.54 13.84 2.54
C VAL A 82 -0.91 14.35 1.15
N ILE A 83 -0.34 15.48 0.70
CA ILE A 83 -0.60 15.98 -0.65
C ILE A 83 -0.07 15.00 -1.69
N ASN A 84 1.12 14.44 -1.48
CA ASN A 84 1.73 13.47 -2.38
C ASN A 84 0.78 12.29 -2.65
N TYR A 85 -0.03 11.85 -1.68
CA TYR A 85 -1.01 10.77 -1.91
C TYR A 85 -2.02 11.04 -3.03
N PHE A 86 -2.38 12.30 -3.26
CA PHE A 86 -3.40 12.69 -4.23
C PHE A 86 -2.81 13.32 -5.49
N GLU A 87 -1.79 14.13 -5.30
CA GLU A 87 -1.10 14.85 -6.37
C GLU A 87 0.40 14.69 -6.18
N PRO A 88 1.11 14.09 -7.15
CA PRO A 88 2.52 13.78 -6.99
C PRO A 88 3.30 15.08 -6.95
N ILE A 89 4.11 15.29 -5.91
CA ILE A 89 5.00 16.46 -5.85
C ILE A 89 6.46 15.98 -5.96
N PRO A 90 6.90 15.54 -7.16
CA PRO A 90 8.21 14.93 -7.36
C PRO A 90 9.38 15.87 -7.03
N LEU A 91 9.15 17.19 -7.07
CA LEU A 91 10.20 18.20 -6.85
C LEU A 91 10.40 18.55 -5.37
N LEU A 92 9.39 18.33 -4.50
CA LEU A 92 9.48 18.72 -3.09
C LEU A 92 9.87 17.57 -2.17
N LEU A 93 9.63 16.32 -2.58
CA LEU A 93 10.02 15.14 -1.82
C LEU A 93 11.31 14.51 -2.38
N PRO A 94 12.23 14.06 -1.51
CA PRO A 94 13.38 13.29 -1.95
C PRO A 94 12.99 12.06 -2.76
N HIS A 95 13.82 11.71 -3.75
CA HIS A 95 13.62 10.53 -4.59
C HIS A 95 13.46 9.24 -3.77
N HIS A 96 12.39 8.51 -4.03
CA HIS A 96 12.04 7.26 -3.35
C HIS A 96 11.28 6.31 -4.30
N ARG A 97 11.28 5.01 -3.99
CA ARG A 97 10.60 3.95 -4.78
C ARG A 97 9.58 3.18 -3.94
N SER A 98 9.08 3.84 -2.91
CA SER A 98 8.11 3.30 -1.96
C SER A 98 6.82 4.12 -2.04
N PRO A 99 5.68 3.61 -1.56
CA PRO A 99 4.44 4.39 -1.51
C PRO A 99 4.45 5.46 -0.40
N ALA A 100 5.59 5.72 0.26
CA ALA A 100 5.76 6.70 1.33
C ALA A 100 4.87 6.53 2.59
N VAL A 101 4.22 5.37 2.76
CA VAL A 101 3.37 5.09 3.95
C VAL A 101 4.18 4.94 5.24
N LEU A 102 5.35 4.31 5.18
CA LEU A 102 6.23 4.18 6.34
C LEU A 102 6.75 5.56 6.83
N PRO A 103 7.30 6.44 5.95
CA PRO A 103 7.59 7.83 6.30
C PRO A 103 6.41 8.58 6.94
N PHE A 104 5.19 8.35 6.46
CA PHE A 104 3.98 8.93 7.03
C PHE A 104 3.74 8.47 8.49
N TRP A 105 3.92 7.19 8.80
CA TRP A 105 3.85 6.69 10.18
C TRP A 105 4.93 7.28 11.09
N PHE A 106 6.16 7.43 10.60
CA PHE A 106 7.22 8.11 11.36
C PHE A 106 6.88 9.57 11.66
N CYS A 107 6.27 10.29 10.71
CA CYS A 107 5.77 11.65 10.95
C CYS A 107 4.60 11.66 11.95
N LEU A 108 3.68 10.68 11.89
CA LEU A 108 2.60 10.56 12.87
C LEU A 108 3.14 10.29 14.28
N PHE A 109 4.13 9.42 14.44
CA PHE A 109 4.78 9.19 15.73
C PHE A 109 5.46 10.46 16.23
N SER A 110 6.21 11.13 15.38
CA SER A 110 6.87 12.40 15.71
C SER A 110 5.86 13.45 16.20
N LEU A 111 4.75 13.65 15.46
CA LEU A 111 3.67 14.56 15.83
C LEU A 111 2.99 14.14 17.15
N SER A 112 2.73 12.85 17.34
CA SER A 112 2.07 12.33 18.55
C SER A 112 2.95 12.43 19.80
N MET A 113 4.26 12.52 19.63
CA MET A 113 5.21 12.69 20.74
C MET A 113 5.47 14.18 21.03
N LEU A 114 5.69 14.99 19.99
CA LEU A 114 5.98 16.42 20.12
C LEU A 114 4.75 17.23 20.53
N GLY A 115 3.60 17.01 19.88
CA GLY A 115 2.39 17.81 20.07
C GLY A 115 1.91 17.82 21.53
N PRO A 116 1.61 16.66 22.13
CA PRO A 116 1.23 16.59 23.54
C PRO A 116 2.34 17.08 24.48
N GLY A 117 3.61 16.79 24.20
CA GLY A 117 4.73 17.29 25.02
C GLY A 117 4.80 18.81 25.08
N LEU A 118 4.58 19.49 23.94
CA LEU A 118 4.58 20.94 23.83
C LEU A 118 3.32 21.60 24.41
N LEU A 119 2.15 20.98 24.24
CA LEU A 119 0.86 21.51 24.74
C LEU A 119 0.66 21.23 26.24
N PHE A 120 1.23 20.14 26.75
CA PHE A 120 1.00 19.62 28.08
C PHE A 120 2.32 19.34 28.83
N PHE A 121 3.24 20.31 28.81
CA PHE A 121 4.52 20.28 29.55
C PHE A 121 4.38 19.90 31.05
N GLU A 122 3.19 20.01 31.62
CA GLU A 122 2.86 19.68 33.01
C GLU A 122 2.61 18.18 33.30
N LEU A 123 2.61 17.30 32.29
CA LEU A 123 2.14 15.91 32.43
C LEU A 123 3.23 14.83 32.57
N ALA A 124 4.47 15.21 32.87
CA ALA A 124 5.56 14.26 33.10
C ALA A 124 5.26 13.33 34.29
N SER A 125 5.34 12.02 34.05
CA SER A 125 5.14 10.95 35.04
C SER A 125 6.11 9.80 34.76
N HIS A 126 6.40 8.99 35.78
CA HIS A 126 7.24 7.80 35.60
C HIS A 126 6.71 6.86 34.51
N ALA A 127 5.39 6.70 34.42
CA ALA A 127 4.76 5.82 33.44
C ALA A 127 4.84 6.38 32.02
N THR A 128 4.61 7.69 31.81
CA THR A 128 4.80 8.31 30.48
C THR A 128 6.26 8.27 30.04
N ASN A 129 7.20 8.47 30.97
CA ASN A 129 8.63 8.35 30.68
C ASN A 129 9.03 6.91 30.25
N PHE A 130 8.45 5.88 30.88
CA PHE A 130 8.64 4.49 30.46
C PHE A 130 8.17 4.24 29.02
N PHE A 131 6.97 4.72 28.66
CA PHE A 131 6.47 4.60 27.29
C PHE A 131 7.33 5.38 26.29
N HIS A 132 7.81 6.58 26.64
CA HIS A 132 8.73 7.32 25.77
C HIS A 132 10.05 6.58 25.55
N LEU A 133 10.62 5.97 26.59
CA LEU A 133 11.81 5.13 26.47
C LEU A 133 11.55 3.91 25.58
N PHE A 134 10.41 3.25 25.75
CA PHE A 134 10.04 2.10 24.93
C PHE A 134 9.92 2.48 23.45
N VAL A 135 9.21 3.57 23.13
CA VAL A 135 9.09 4.08 21.76
C VAL A 135 10.47 4.44 21.20
N LEU A 136 11.34 5.07 22.00
CA LEU A 136 12.72 5.38 21.59
C LEU A 136 13.53 4.11 21.27
N CYS A 137 13.38 3.03 22.04
CA CYS A 137 14.03 1.76 21.73
C CYS A 137 13.53 1.16 20.40
N CYS A 138 12.22 1.21 20.15
CA CYS A 138 11.63 0.79 18.87
C CYS A 138 12.19 1.63 17.70
N THR A 139 12.22 2.97 17.82
CA THR A 139 12.74 3.83 16.75
C THR A 139 14.23 3.62 16.50
N VAL A 140 15.03 3.32 17.53
CA VAL A 140 16.44 2.92 17.34
C VAL A 140 16.54 1.63 16.53
N ALA A 141 15.70 0.62 16.84
CA ALA A 141 15.67 -0.61 16.05
C ALA A 141 15.27 -0.34 14.59
N ASP A 142 14.28 0.52 14.36
CA ASP A 142 13.84 0.91 13.01
C ASP A 142 14.97 1.60 12.23
N VAL A 143 15.69 2.55 12.85
CA VAL A 143 16.87 3.20 12.24
C VAL A 143 17.92 2.17 11.83
N VAL A 144 18.22 1.21 12.71
CA VAL A 144 19.19 0.14 12.43
C VAL A 144 18.73 -0.71 11.25
N LEU A 145 17.45 -1.11 11.20
CA LEU A 145 16.90 -1.91 10.10
C LEU A 145 16.96 -1.17 8.76
N LEU A 146 16.55 0.10 8.72
CA LEU A 146 16.58 0.91 7.50
C LEU A 146 18.02 1.09 6.95
N LEU A 147 19.02 1.17 7.83
CA LEU A 147 20.43 1.30 7.43
C LEU A 147 21.09 -0.05 7.09
N ALA A 148 20.72 -1.12 7.77
CA ALA A 148 21.34 -2.44 7.61
C ALA A 148 20.82 -3.21 6.39
N VAL A 149 19.51 -3.12 6.10
CA VAL A 149 18.87 -3.91 5.03
C VAL A 149 19.08 -3.22 3.67
N PRO A 150 19.82 -3.84 2.72
CA PRO A 150 20.12 -3.20 1.43
C PRO A 150 18.88 -2.80 0.63
N GLU A 151 17.84 -3.64 0.65
CA GLU A 151 16.59 -3.36 -0.05
C GLU A 151 15.90 -2.10 0.49
N PHE A 152 15.89 -1.87 1.82
CA PHE A 152 15.30 -0.66 2.41
C PHE A 152 16.04 0.61 1.99
N ARG A 153 17.37 0.55 1.86
CA ARG A 153 18.16 1.69 1.39
C ARG A 153 17.80 2.10 -0.03
N VAL A 154 17.44 1.15 -0.89
CA VAL A 154 17.06 1.41 -2.27
C VAL A 154 15.60 1.86 -2.37
N THR A 155 14.69 1.22 -1.62
CA THR A 155 13.24 1.48 -1.73
C THR A 155 12.82 2.78 -1.05
N HIS A 156 13.28 3.01 0.18
CA HIS A 156 12.89 4.18 0.97
C HIS A 156 13.85 5.36 0.77
N SER A 157 15.12 5.09 0.43
CA SER A 157 16.11 6.12 0.06
C SER A 157 16.16 7.26 1.09
N TYR A 158 16.48 8.48 0.64
CA TYR A 158 16.60 9.67 1.47
C TYR A 158 15.31 10.04 2.22
N LEU A 159 14.13 9.79 1.64
CA LEU A 159 12.85 10.11 2.31
C LEU A 159 12.64 9.25 3.55
N GLY A 160 12.97 7.96 3.47
CA GLY A 160 12.96 7.06 4.61
C GLY A 160 13.93 7.49 5.70
N PHE A 161 15.18 7.81 5.34
CA PHE A 161 16.19 8.22 6.30
C PHE A 161 15.87 9.55 6.98
N ALA A 162 15.35 10.53 6.24
CA ALA A 162 14.96 11.81 6.79
C ALA A 162 13.78 11.67 7.77
N SER A 163 12.75 10.90 7.40
CA SER A 163 11.57 10.69 8.25
C SER A 163 11.89 9.89 9.52
N VAL A 164 12.66 8.81 9.43
CA VAL A 164 13.08 8.04 10.62
C VAL A 164 14.04 8.85 11.50
N GLY A 165 14.92 9.66 10.91
CA GLY A 165 15.82 10.55 11.65
C GLY A 165 15.07 11.62 12.44
N LEU A 166 14.07 12.25 11.83
CA LEU A 166 13.18 13.18 12.53
C LEU A 166 12.40 12.49 13.65
N CYS A 167 11.94 11.25 13.43
CA CYS A 167 11.26 10.45 14.45
C CYS A 167 12.17 10.09 15.62
N PHE A 168 13.41 9.69 15.35
CA PHE A 168 14.42 9.43 16.37
C PHE A 168 14.70 10.68 17.22
N LEU A 169 14.92 11.84 16.58
CA LEU A 169 15.16 13.09 17.31
C LEU A 169 13.93 13.51 18.14
N SER A 170 12.72 13.32 17.61
CA SER A 170 11.46 13.64 18.30
C SER A 170 11.23 12.76 19.52
N THR A 171 11.48 11.45 19.39
CA THR A 171 11.34 10.48 20.49
C THR A 171 12.42 10.65 21.55
N LEU A 172 13.65 10.96 21.15
CA LEU A 172 14.74 11.31 22.06
C LEU A 172 14.42 12.59 22.84
N TRP A 173 13.92 13.62 22.16
CA TRP A 173 13.48 14.85 22.80
C TRP A 173 12.36 14.60 23.81
N ALA A 174 11.35 13.79 23.46
CA ALA A 174 10.24 13.49 24.34
C ALA A 174 10.68 12.73 25.61
N PHE A 175 11.59 11.78 25.47
CA PHE A 175 12.18 11.08 26.61
C PHE A 175 13.00 12.02 27.50
N LEU A 176 13.95 12.78 26.92
CA LEU A 176 14.84 13.65 27.70
C LEU A 176 14.08 14.78 28.40
N SER A 177 13.13 15.42 27.70
CA SER A 177 12.31 16.48 28.27
C SER A 177 11.42 15.95 29.41
N SER A 178 10.75 14.81 29.22
CA SER A 178 9.91 14.19 30.23
C SER A 178 10.71 13.72 31.46
N HIS A 179 11.84 13.05 31.24
CA HIS A 179 12.76 12.64 32.30
C HIS A 179 13.26 13.85 33.10
N HIS A 180 13.68 14.91 32.42
CA HIS A 180 14.16 16.11 33.10
C HIS A 180 13.05 16.80 33.91
N LEU A 181 11.86 16.97 33.34
CA LEU A 181 10.69 17.56 34.00
C LEU A 181 10.26 16.77 35.25
N GLN A 182 10.38 15.46 35.22
CA GLN A 182 10.06 14.60 36.35
C GLN A 182 10.97 14.86 37.57
N HIS A 183 12.24 15.19 37.32
CA HIS A 183 13.23 15.45 38.38
C HIS A 183 13.24 16.91 38.86
N GLN A 184 12.51 17.81 38.20
CA GLN A 184 12.40 19.21 38.62
C GLN A 184 11.49 19.38 39.84
N LYS A 185 12.00 20.08 40.86
CA LYS A 185 11.28 20.48 42.07
C LYS A 185 10.87 21.94 41.97
N ILE A 186 9.65 22.26 42.35
CA ILE A 186 9.13 23.63 42.30
C ILE A 186 8.82 24.09 43.72
N PRO A 187 9.17 25.35 44.08
CA PRO A 187 8.73 25.93 45.34
C PRO A 187 7.20 26.08 45.32
N PHE A 188 6.52 25.39 46.23
CA PHE A 188 5.07 25.45 46.42
C PHE A 188 4.75 26.12 47.76
N THR A 189 3.89 27.13 47.72
CA THR A 189 3.45 27.88 48.90
C THR A 189 2.21 27.22 49.50
N LEU A 190 2.38 26.55 50.63
CA LEU A 190 1.25 26.06 51.44
C LEU A 190 0.69 27.25 52.23
N HIS A 191 -0.60 27.52 52.08
CA HIS A 191 -1.34 28.49 52.89
C HIS A 191 -2.10 27.70 53.97
N PRO A 192 -1.54 27.55 55.19
CA PRO A 192 -2.28 26.95 56.29
C PRO A 192 -3.43 27.89 56.74
N ASP A 193 -4.52 27.32 57.26
CA ASP A 193 -5.69 28.09 57.73
C ASP A 193 -5.34 29.05 58.89
N VAL A 194 -4.22 28.79 59.58
CA VAL A 194 -3.64 29.67 60.61
C VAL A 194 -2.12 29.64 60.48
N GLY A 195 -1.47 30.80 60.31
CA GLY A 195 0.00 30.94 60.29
C GLY A 195 0.57 31.55 59.01
N ALA A 196 1.89 31.75 58.99
CA ALA A 196 2.62 32.29 57.83
C ALA A 196 2.75 31.23 56.71
N PRO A 197 2.76 31.65 55.43
CA PRO A 197 2.85 30.74 54.29
C PRO A 197 4.20 29.99 54.31
N ILE A 198 4.14 28.66 54.24
CA ILE A 198 5.35 27.82 54.24
C ILE A 198 5.70 27.51 52.78
N VAL A 199 6.89 27.94 52.35
CA VAL A 199 7.44 27.60 51.03
C VAL A 199 8.16 26.26 51.15
N THR A 200 7.63 25.23 50.52
CA THR A 200 8.25 23.89 50.49
C THR A 200 8.58 23.50 49.06
N GLU A 201 9.67 22.76 48.86
CA GLU A 201 9.99 22.19 47.55
C GLU A 201 9.17 20.92 47.35
N ILE A 202 8.19 20.98 46.46
CA ILE A 202 7.35 19.84 46.12
C ILE A 202 7.67 19.45 44.67
N PRO A 203 7.77 18.14 44.33
CA PRO A 203 7.87 17.74 42.94
C PRO A 203 6.69 18.31 42.16
N LEU A 204 6.91 18.82 40.94
CA LEU A 204 5.87 19.42 40.08
C LEU A 204 4.62 18.51 39.98
N ALA A 205 4.84 17.19 39.98
CA ALA A 205 3.81 16.17 39.97
C ALA A 205 2.86 16.14 41.19
N ARG A 206 3.21 16.72 42.33
CA ARG A 206 2.42 16.69 43.58
C ARG A 206 1.74 18.03 43.89
N ALA A 207 2.24 19.14 43.33
CA ALA A 207 1.72 20.50 43.54
C ALA A 207 0.31 20.75 42.93
N GLN A 208 -0.15 19.93 41.98
CA GLN A 208 -1.38 20.16 41.20
C GLN A 208 -2.41 19.01 41.32
N ALA A 209 -2.60 18.44 42.52
CA ALA A 209 -3.46 17.27 42.79
C ALA A 209 -4.99 17.53 42.65
N LYS A 210 -5.43 18.28 41.64
CA LYS A 210 -6.86 18.48 41.32
C LYS A 210 -7.39 17.33 40.45
N TRP A 211 -8.69 17.05 40.54
CA TRP A 211 -9.37 15.99 39.80
C TRP A 211 -9.20 16.11 38.28
N THR A 212 -9.13 17.34 37.76
CA THR A 212 -8.86 17.67 36.35
C THR A 212 -7.49 17.16 35.85
N ARG A 213 -6.46 17.10 36.71
CA ARG A 213 -5.16 16.54 36.34
C ARG A 213 -5.21 15.02 36.20
N ARG A 214 -5.98 14.31 37.02
CA ARG A 214 -6.11 12.84 36.94
C ARG A 214 -6.67 12.43 35.58
N PHE A 215 -7.69 13.14 35.08
CA PHE A 215 -8.25 12.90 33.75
C PHE A 215 -7.21 13.16 32.64
N LYS A 216 -6.47 14.27 32.70
CA LYS A 216 -5.42 14.57 31.73
C LYS A 216 -4.31 13.51 31.73
N VAL A 217 -3.87 13.04 32.91
CA VAL A 217 -2.83 12.00 33.04
C VAL A 217 -3.34 10.66 32.52
N LEU A 218 -4.58 10.27 32.81
CA LEU A 218 -5.19 9.07 32.22
C LEU A 218 -5.24 9.15 30.70
N GLY A 219 -5.65 10.29 30.14
CA GLY A 219 -5.64 10.52 28.70
C GLY A 219 -4.23 10.45 28.10
N ALA A 220 -3.23 11.05 28.76
CA ALA A 220 -1.84 10.99 28.34
C ALA A 220 -1.27 9.57 28.39
N LEU A 221 -1.62 8.78 29.41
CA LEU A 221 -1.22 7.37 29.52
C LEU A 221 -1.86 6.52 28.43
N ALA A 222 -3.16 6.69 28.17
CA ALA A 222 -3.85 5.99 27.08
C ALA A 222 -3.23 6.34 25.72
N GLY A 223 -2.91 7.62 25.50
CA GLY A 223 -2.23 8.09 24.29
C GLY A 223 -0.82 7.51 24.15
N CYS A 224 -0.01 7.54 25.21
CA CYS A 224 1.33 6.95 25.23
C CYS A 224 1.28 5.43 24.99
N LEU A 225 0.32 4.74 25.59
CA LEU A 225 0.09 3.31 25.36
C LEU A 225 -0.25 3.05 23.88
N ALA A 226 -1.16 3.82 23.30
CA ALA A 226 -1.53 3.67 21.90
C ALA A 226 -0.35 3.90 20.94
N VAL A 227 0.44 4.96 21.16
CA VAL A 227 1.65 5.24 20.36
C VAL A 227 2.69 4.14 20.56
N SER A 228 2.90 3.65 21.79
CA SER A 228 3.84 2.55 22.05
C SER A 228 3.45 1.25 21.37
N LEU A 229 2.17 0.91 21.38
CA LEU A 229 1.64 -0.26 20.69
C LEU A 229 1.81 -0.12 19.17
N ALA A 230 1.47 1.04 18.62
CA ALA A 230 1.64 1.31 17.20
C ALA A 230 3.11 1.27 16.78
N ALA A 231 4.03 1.81 17.58
CA ALA A 231 5.47 1.75 17.34
C ALA A 231 5.98 0.30 17.34
N ALA A 232 5.61 -0.50 18.35
CA ALA A 232 5.99 -1.92 18.38
C ALA A 232 5.48 -2.71 17.16
N LEU A 233 4.26 -2.40 16.73
CA LEU A 233 3.63 -2.98 15.57
C LEU A 233 4.33 -2.62 14.25
N VAL A 234 4.72 -1.35 14.07
CA VAL A 234 5.50 -0.89 12.91
C VAL A 234 6.91 -1.49 12.92
N THR A 235 7.58 -1.54 14.07
CA THR A 235 8.89 -2.19 14.18
C THR A 235 8.82 -3.68 13.85
N PHE A 236 7.79 -4.38 14.34
CA PHE A 236 7.54 -5.78 13.99
C PHE A 236 7.33 -5.96 12.48
N ASP A 237 6.53 -5.07 11.86
CA ASP A 237 6.31 -5.10 10.41
C ASP A 237 7.60 -4.91 9.61
N LEU A 238 8.46 -3.97 10.03
CA LEU A 238 9.77 -3.75 9.43
C LEU A 238 10.70 -4.96 9.55
N VAL A 239 10.66 -5.67 10.68
CA VAL A 239 11.41 -6.93 10.85
C VAL A 239 10.90 -8.00 9.88
N LEU A 240 9.58 -8.10 9.70
CA LEU A 240 8.99 -9.02 8.72
C LEU A 240 9.36 -8.63 7.28
N ASP A 241 9.27 -7.36 6.91
CA ASP A 241 9.68 -6.87 5.59
C ASP A 241 11.17 -7.13 5.33
N ALA A 242 12.02 -7.00 6.37
CA ALA A 242 13.44 -7.31 6.27
C ALA A 242 13.67 -8.80 6.01
N ALA A 243 12.92 -9.68 6.69
CA ALA A 243 12.96 -11.12 6.44
C ALA A 243 12.45 -11.45 5.03
N ASP A 244 11.36 -10.82 4.60
CA ASP A 244 10.72 -11.01 3.30
C ASP A 244 11.60 -10.52 2.15
N SER A 245 12.47 -9.53 2.38
CA SER A 245 13.47 -9.07 1.40
C SER A 245 14.45 -10.17 0.97
N GLY A 246 14.59 -11.24 1.76
CA GLY A 246 15.37 -12.42 1.39
C GLY A 246 14.71 -13.30 0.32
N PHE A 247 13.41 -13.15 0.06
CA PHE A 247 12.69 -13.89 -0.98
C PHE A 247 13.04 -13.33 -2.37
N ARG A 248 13.86 -14.08 -3.11
CA ARG A 248 14.39 -13.61 -4.41
C ARG A 248 13.38 -13.81 -5.54
N PRO A 249 13.28 -12.87 -6.48
CA PRO A 249 12.52 -13.06 -7.71
C PRO A 249 13.08 -14.20 -8.56
N LEU A 250 12.22 -14.80 -9.39
CA LEU A 250 12.66 -15.64 -10.51
C LEU A 250 13.26 -14.75 -11.59
N GLY A 251 14.46 -15.05 -12.09
CA GLY A 251 15.15 -14.18 -13.05
C GLY A 251 15.70 -12.89 -12.42
N ASN A 252 16.10 -11.94 -13.26
CA ASN A 252 16.80 -10.74 -12.84
C ASN A 252 15.89 -9.50 -12.86
N LEU A 253 16.10 -8.59 -11.91
CA LEU A 253 15.46 -7.28 -11.92
C LEU A 253 16.16 -6.37 -12.94
N THR A 254 15.39 -5.82 -13.87
CA THR A 254 15.90 -4.92 -14.91
C THR A 254 15.73 -3.47 -14.47
N MET A 255 16.81 -2.69 -14.49
CA MET A 255 16.73 -1.25 -14.27
C MET A 255 16.19 -0.56 -15.51
N VAL A 256 15.08 0.17 -15.35
CA VAL A 256 14.41 0.94 -16.40
C VAL A 256 14.52 2.43 -16.07
N HIS A 257 14.89 3.23 -17.07
CA HIS A 257 15.07 4.69 -16.94
C HIS A 257 13.93 5.42 -17.66
N PRO A 258 13.04 6.13 -16.93
CA PRO A 258 11.90 6.83 -17.53
C PRO A 258 12.26 7.88 -18.58
N THR A 259 13.40 8.55 -18.43
CA THR A 259 13.92 9.53 -19.41
C THR A 259 14.15 8.92 -20.79
N SER A 260 14.35 7.60 -20.86
CA SER A 260 14.48 6.89 -22.13
C SER A 260 13.15 6.43 -22.73
N LEU A 261 12.03 6.55 -21.99
CA LEU A 261 10.73 5.98 -22.32
C LEU A 261 9.77 6.98 -23.00
N THR A 262 10.01 8.29 -22.95
CA THR A 262 9.04 9.29 -23.43
C THR A 262 9.67 10.37 -24.31
N LYS A 263 9.31 10.39 -25.61
CA LYS A 263 9.42 11.58 -26.49
C LYS A 263 8.18 12.47 -26.43
N GLN A 264 7.09 12.01 -25.80
CA GLN A 264 5.82 12.72 -25.66
C GLN A 264 5.38 12.75 -24.19
N PRO A 265 4.81 13.88 -23.71
CA PRO A 265 4.36 14.00 -22.33
C PRO A 265 3.21 13.04 -22.04
N VAL A 266 3.15 12.56 -20.79
CA VAL A 266 2.19 11.55 -20.35
C VAL A 266 0.82 12.17 -20.12
N TYR A 267 0.79 13.43 -19.68
CA TYR A 267 -0.42 14.25 -19.66
C TYR A 267 -0.38 15.29 -20.77
N PRO A 268 -1.50 15.55 -21.48
CA PRO A 268 -1.56 16.58 -22.53
C PRO A 268 -1.23 18.00 -22.05
N GLN A 269 -1.26 18.23 -20.73
CA GLN A 269 -1.03 19.50 -20.08
C GLN A 269 0.43 19.68 -19.63
N ASP A 270 1.25 18.62 -19.64
CA ASP A 270 2.64 18.70 -19.19
C ASP A 270 3.52 19.33 -20.28
N PRO A 271 4.45 20.24 -19.92
CA PRO A 271 5.45 20.73 -20.84
C PRO A 271 6.32 19.57 -21.34
N ALA A 272 6.63 19.53 -22.64
CA ALA A 272 7.36 18.43 -23.27
C ALA A 272 8.76 18.15 -22.67
N ASP A 273 9.36 19.13 -21.96
CA ASP A 273 10.70 19.07 -21.37
C ASP A 273 10.70 18.79 -19.85
N VAL A 274 9.55 18.71 -19.18
CA VAL A 274 9.51 18.39 -17.75
C VAL A 274 9.43 16.88 -17.61
N ASN A 275 10.56 16.27 -17.23
CA ASN A 275 10.65 14.84 -16.98
C ASN A 275 9.68 14.45 -15.85
N PRO A 276 8.54 13.79 -16.13
CA PRO A 276 7.50 13.53 -15.12
C PRO A 276 7.90 12.40 -14.17
N TYR A 277 9.03 11.74 -14.45
CA TYR A 277 9.48 10.54 -13.75
C TYR A 277 10.95 10.71 -13.33
N PRO A 278 11.22 11.29 -12.16
CA PRO A 278 12.58 11.60 -11.76
C PRO A 278 13.39 10.37 -11.31
N VAL A 279 12.80 9.18 -11.22
CA VAL A 279 13.44 8.00 -10.60
C VAL A 279 13.46 6.79 -11.54
N SER A 280 14.66 6.27 -11.79
CA SER A 280 14.84 4.94 -12.37
C SER A 280 14.33 3.86 -11.42
N PHE A 281 13.58 2.89 -11.93
CA PHE A 281 12.97 1.83 -11.11
C PHE A 281 13.36 0.44 -11.62
N ARG A 282 13.29 -0.55 -10.73
CA ARG A 282 13.49 -1.96 -11.08
C ARG A 282 12.17 -2.57 -11.54
N LEU A 283 12.18 -3.15 -12.73
CA LEU A 283 11.10 -3.96 -13.26
C LEU A 283 11.48 -5.44 -13.23
N HIS A 284 10.62 -6.27 -12.66
CA HIS A 284 10.74 -7.71 -12.71
C HIS A 284 10.20 -8.26 -14.02
N LEU A 285 11.05 -8.97 -14.75
CA LEU A 285 10.73 -9.70 -15.96
C LEU A 285 11.50 -11.02 -15.90
N ALA A 286 10.83 -12.12 -16.16
CA ALA A 286 11.45 -13.43 -16.23
C ALA A 286 10.88 -14.24 -17.38
N CYS A 287 11.72 -15.10 -17.94
CA CYS A 287 11.32 -16.07 -18.96
C CYS A 287 11.72 -17.47 -18.52
N GLU A 288 10.82 -18.42 -18.71
CA GLU A 288 11.07 -19.85 -18.52
C GLU A 288 10.94 -20.55 -19.86
N SER A 289 11.90 -21.43 -20.15
CA SER A 289 11.93 -22.22 -21.38
C SER A 289 11.80 -23.70 -21.03
N ALA A 290 11.25 -24.49 -21.95
CA ALA A 290 11.13 -25.93 -21.81
C ALA A 290 12.52 -26.56 -21.62
N PRO A 291 12.63 -27.65 -20.83
CA PRO A 291 13.91 -28.30 -20.62
C PRO A 291 14.44 -28.87 -21.96
N PRO A 292 15.77 -28.78 -22.19
CA PRO A 292 16.37 -29.27 -23.43
C PRO A 292 16.13 -30.77 -23.57
N GLN A 293 15.58 -31.19 -24.72
CA GLN A 293 15.42 -32.62 -25.01
C GLN A 293 16.80 -33.28 -25.22
N PRO A 294 17.08 -34.42 -24.57
CA PRO A 294 18.30 -35.17 -24.85
C PRO A 294 18.22 -35.80 -26.24
N GLY A 295 19.06 -35.34 -27.17
CA GLY A 295 19.28 -35.97 -28.49
C GLY A 295 18.91 -35.15 -29.72
N THR A 296 18.31 -33.96 -29.58
CA THR A 296 18.05 -33.09 -30.74
C THR A 296 19.31 -32.28 -31.07
N LEU A 297 20.06 -32.75 -32.07
CA LEU A 297 21.01 -31.93 -32.82
C LEU A 297 20.31 -30.62 -33.22
N LYS A 298 20.98 -29.47 -32.98
CA LYS A 298 20.50 -28.13 -33.37
C LYS A 298 20.11 -28.15 -34.85
N SER A 299 18.82 -28.34 -35.14
CA SER A 299 18.26 -28.12 -36.47
C SER A 299 18.33 -26.62 -36.72
N GLY A 300 19.24 -26.21 -37.60
CA GLY A 300 19.53 -24.82 -37.94
C GLY A 300 18.50 -24.18 -38.87
N ASN A 301 17.22 -24.53 -38.78
CA ASN A 301 16.17 -23.82 -39.51
C ASN A 301 15.39 -22.91 -38.57
N SER A 302 15.61 -21.60 -38.72
CA SER A 302 15.06 -20.51 -37.92
C SER A 302 13.58 -20.20 -38.20
N SER A 303 12.84 -21.05 -38.91
CA SER A 303 11.49 -20.73 -39.41
C SER A 303 10.32 -21.30 -38.60
N ASP A 304 10.55 -22.25 -37.68
CA ASP A 304 9.47 -22.97 -36.96
C ASP A 304 9.58 -22.88 -35.42
N ASN A 305 10.09 -21.77 -34.89
CA ASN A 305 10.06 -21.59 -33.44
C ASN A 305 8.64 -21.19 -33.00
N PRO A 306 7.99 -21.94 -32.09
CA PRO A 306 6.68 -21.59 -31.58
C PRO A 306 6.73 -20.23 -30.83
N PRO A 307 5.61 -19.50 -30.79
CA PRO A 307 5.57 -18.18 -30.19
C PRO A 307 5.89 -18.24 -28.69
N THR A 308 6.53 -17.18 -28.19
CA THR A 308 6.72 -17.01 -26.74
C THR A 308 5.47 -16.40 -26.12
N ALA A 309 4.89 -17.05 -25.11
CA ALA A 309 3.75 -16.49 -24.40
C ALA A 309 4.20 -15.33 -23.50
N LEU A 310 3.67 -14.12 -23.70
CA LEU A 310 3.92 -12.95 -22.86
C LEU A 310 2.69 -12.66 -22.00
N VAL A 311 2.83 -12.82 -20.68
CA VAL A 311 1.70 -12.75 -19.74
C VAL A 311 1.54 -11.35 -19.15
N MET A 312 0.33 -10.81 -19.23
CA MET A 312 -0.09 -9.57 -18.59
C MET A 312 -1.16 -9.85 -17.54
N SER A 313 -0.79 -9.63 -16.28
CA SER A 313 -1.59 -10.05 -15.13
C SER A 313 -2.76 -9.13 -14.79
N GLU A 314 -3.76 -9.72 -14.15
CA GLU A 314 -4.89 -9.07 -13.49
C GLU A 314 -4.41 -8.13 -12.36
N ARG A 315 -5.24 -7.13 -12.00
CA ARG A 315 -5.03 -6.30 -10.80
C ARG A 315 -4.81 -7.15 -9.55
N GLY A 316 -3.69 -6.88 -8.88
CA GLY A 316 -3.38 -7.46 -7.58
C GLY A 316 -2.83 -8.86 -7.60
N VAL A 317 -2.33 -9.29 -8.76
CA VAL A 317 -1.64 -10.56 -8.95
C VAL A 317 -0.28 -10.29 -9.60
N SER A 318 0.78 -10.92 -9.07
CA SER A 318 2.10 -10.90 -9.72
C SER A 318 2.07 -11.63 -11.08
N GLY A 319 2.99 -11.28 -11.97
CA GLY A 319 3.16 -11.97 -13.25
C GLY A 319 3.51 -13.44 -13.07
N VAL A 320 4.35 -13.76 -12.07
CA VAL A 320 4.75 -15.15 -11.74
C VAL A 320 3.52 -16.03 -11.48
N THR A 321 2.59 -15.51 -10.68
CA THR A 321 1.40 -16.28 -10.28
C THR A 321 0.35 -16.31 -11.39
N ALA A 322 0.17 -15.22 -12.13
CA ALA A 322 -0.74 -15.18 -13.28
C ALA A 322 -0.29 -16.13 -14.41
N ALA A 323 1.02 -16.32 -14.58
CA ALA A 323 1.61 -17.19 -15.59
C ALA A 323 1.65 -18.67 -15.20
N GLN A 324 1.22 -19.05 -14.00
CA GLN A 324 1.48 -20.39 -13.45
C GLN A 324 1.02 -21.54 -14.36
N PHE A 325 -0.18 -21.46 -14.94
CA PHE A 325 -0.68 -22.53 -15.82
C PHE A 325 0.16 -22.69 -17.10
N LEU A 326 0.70 -21.57 -17.64
CA LEU A 326 1.60 -21.59 -18.80
C LEU A 326 2.98 -22.11 -18.43
N ARG A 327 3.49 -21.75 -17.25
CA ARG A 327 4.76 -22.28 -16.73
C ARG A 327 4.70 -23.80 -16.56
N GLU A 328 3.59 -24.31 -16.02
CA GLU A 328 3.33 -25.75 -15.90
C GLU A 328 3.19 -26.42 -17.28
N MET A 329 2.64 -25.72 -18.28
CA MET A 329 2.59 -26.20 -19.67
C MET A 329 3.99 -26.29 -20.29
N VAL A 330 4.82 -25.24 -20.12
CA VAL A 330 6.21 -25.19 -20.62
C VAL A 330 7.08 -26.25 -19.94
N ALA A 331 6.92 -26.45 -18.63
CA ALA A 331 7.66 -27.46 -17.88
C ALA A 331 7.35 -28.89 -18.36
N ARG A 332 6.09 -29.17 -18.73
CA ARG A 332 5.67 -30.48 -19.27
C ARG A 332 6.09 -30.70 -20.72
N SER A 333 6.30 -29.64 -21.49
CA SER A 333 6.64 -29.66 -22.93
C SER A 333 7.90 -30.50 -23.23
N GLY A 334 8.90 -30.47 -22.35
CA GLY A 334 10.13 -31.26 -22.54
C GLY A 334 10.12 -32.67 -21.95
N SER A 335 9.05 -33.09 -21.25
CA SER A 335 8.97 -34.43 -20.68
C SER A 335 8.26 -35.40 -21.63
N ASN A 336 8.92 -36.49 -22.02
CA ASN A 336 8.36 -37.59 -22.83
C ASN A 336 7.24 -38.39 -22.12
N LEU A 337 6.56 -37.83 -21.13
CA LEU A 337 5.66 -38.52 -20.20
C LEU A 337 4.20 -38.63 -20.68
N GLY A 338 3.96 -38.56 -21.98
CA GLY A 338 2.66 -38.91 -22.56
C GLY A 338 2.77 -39.08 -24.06
N GLY A 339 2.64 -40.32 -24.55
CA GLY A 339 2.68 -40.68 -25.97
C GLY A 339 1.48 -40.15 -26.76
N GLY A 340 1.42 -38.83 -26.96
CA GLY A 340 0.52 -38.17 -27.90
C GLY A 340 1.31 -37.33 -28.90
N ASP A 341 0.91 -37.41 -30.17
CA ASP A 341 1.48 -36.80 -31.39
C ASP A 341 1.61 -35.25 -31.38
N ASP A 342 1.40 -34.58 -30.26
CA ASP A 342 1.18 -33.12 -30.16
C ASP A 342 2.45 -32.31 -29.87
N GLY A 343 3.64 -32.91 -29.99
CA GLY A 343 4.92 -32.25 -29.68
C GLY A 343 5.17 -30.93 -30.43
N HIS A 344 4.55 -30.75 -31.59
CA HIS A 344 4.62 -29.53 -32.40
C HIS A 344 3.68 -28.40 -31.93
N LEU A 345 2.70 -28.69 -31.06
CA LEU A 345 1.76 -27.71 -30.48
C LEU A 345 2.08 -27.37 -29.02
N ALA A 346 3.24 -27.83 -28.54
CA ALA A 346 3.67 -27.58 -27.18
C ALA A 346 4.28 -26.17 -27.05
N LEU A 347 3.81 -25.42 -26.05
CA LEU A 347 4.42 -24.13 -25.71
C LEU A 347 5.83 -24.39 -25.16
N THR A 348 6.84 -23.80 -25.78
CA THR A 348 8.24 -24.01 -25.38
C THR A 348 8.77 -22.90 -24.48
N ARG A 349 8.11 -21.74 -24.45
CA ARG A 349 8.59 -20.58 -23.70
C ARG A 349 7.47 -19.67 -23.22
N VAL A 350 7.60 -19.23 -21.98
CA VAL A 350 6.73 -18.21 -21.37
C VAL A 350 7.59 -17.12 -20.75
N CYS A 351 7.20 -15.87 -20.96
CA CYS A 351 7.73 -14.71 -20.28
C CYS A 351 6.61 -14.03 -19.49
N PHE A 352 6.91 -13.61 -18.28
CA PHE A 352 5.98 -12.92 -17.40
C PHE A 352 6.72 -11.81 -16.66
N TRP A 353 5.97 -10.81 -16.24
CA TRP A 353 6.53 -9.62 -15.61
C TRP A 353 5.60 -9.12 -14.52
N ASP A 354 6.19 -8.50 -13.50
CA ASP A 354 5.41 -7.83 -12.47
C ASP A 354 5.23 -6.35 -12.86
N ARG A 355 3.98 -5.90 -12.89
CA ARG A 355 3.65 -4.49 -13.11
C ARG A 355 4.26 -3.61 -12.03
N ILE A 356 4.47 -2.33 -12.32
CA ILE A 356 5.03 -1.37 -11.34
C ILE A 356 4.20 -1.39 -10.04
N GLY A 357 4.87 -1.62 -8.91
CA GLY A 357 4.29 -1.78 -7.57
C GLY A 357 3.59 -3.11 -7.28
N TYR A 358 3.72 -4.11 -8.15
CA TYR A 358 3.29 -5.49 -7.93
C TYR A 358 4.50 -6.42 -7.76
N GLY A 359 4.30 -7.52 -7.03
CA GLY A 359 5.30 -8.57 -6.85
C GLY A 359 6.67 -8.01 -6.45
N HIS A 360 7.67 -8.23 -7.29
CA HIS A 360 9.04 -7.78 -7.08
C HIS A 360 9.40 -6.45 -7.77
N SER A 361 8.50 -5.87 -8.56
CA SER A 361 8.74 -4.59 -9.21
C SER A 361 8.67 -3.44 -8.20
N ASP A 362 9.55 -2.45 -8.37
CA ASP A 362 9.57 -1.24 -7.54
C ASP A 362 8.26 -0.45 -7.71
N PHE A 363 7.90 0.37 -6.70
CA PHE A 363 6.77 1.27 -6.78
C PHE A 363 7.21 2.60 -7.40
N VAL A 364 6.42 3.13 -8.33
CA VAL A 364 6.62 4.46 -8.91
C VAL A 364 5.38 5.28 -8.61
N TYR A 365 5.60 6.40 -7.93
CA TYR A 365 4.56 7.37 -7.66
C TYR A 365 4.11 8.00 -8.99
N GLN A 366 2.79 8.22 -9.16
CA GLN A 366 2.08 8.69 -10.37
C GLN A 366 2.90 9.41 -11.46
N PRO A 367 2.52 9.29 -12.74
CA PRO A 367 1.25 8.72 -13.24
C PRO A 367 1.15 7.19 -13.28
N THR A 368 -0.03 6.66 -12.96
CA THR A 368 -0.46 5.29 -13.33
C THR A 368 -0.76 5.23 -14.82
N SER A 369 0.24 5.48 -15.65
CA SER A 369 0.09 5.47 -17.11
C SER A 369 0.20 4.05 -17.65
N ILE A 370 -0.76 3.67 -18.48
CA ILE A 370 -0.67 2.40 -19.24
C ILE A 370 0.55 2.42 -20.17
N ARG A 371 0.84 3.59 -20.78
CA ARG A 371 2.00 3.77 -21.66
C ARG A 371 3.31 3.55 -20.93
N LEU A 372 3.45 4.09 -19.72
CA LEU A 372 4.67 3.90 -18.93
C LEU A 372 4.95 2.41 -18.69
N GLN A 373 3.90 1.66 -18.36
CA GLN A 373 3.97 0.24 -18.07
C GLN A 373 4.34 -0.57 -19.32
N THR A 374 3.72 -0.27 -20.47
CA THR A 374 4.01 -0.97 -21.74
C THR A 374 5.39 -0.64 -22.30
N GLU A 375 5.85 0.61 -22.18
CA GLU A 375 7.20 1.02 -22.56
C GLU A 375 8.27 0.42 -21.64
N ALA A 376 8.02 0.43 -20.34
CA ALA A 376 8.93 -0.20 -19.37
C ALA A 376 9.09 -1.70 -19.68
N LEU A 377 7.98 -2.37 -20.02
CA LEU A 377 8.01 -3.76 -20.46
C LEU A 377 8.81 -3.93 -21.76
N TYR A 378 8.58 -3.10 -22.77
CA TYR A 378 9.33 -3.16 -24.03
C TYR A 378 10.85 -3.02 -23.81
N HIS A 379 11.25 -2.01 -23.03
CA HIS A 379 12.65 -1.81 -22.69
C HIS A 379 13.24 -2.95 -21.86
N ALA A 380 12.47 -3.52 -20.94
CA ALA A 380 12.89 -4.69 -20.18
C ALA A 380 13.07 -5.91 -21.09
N LEU A 381 12.16 -6.15 -22.04
CA LEU A 381 12.28 -7.22 -23.03
C LEU A 381 13.53 -7.02 -23.90
N LYS A 382 13.79 -5.79 -24.36
CA LYS A 382 14.98 -5.46 -25.17
C LYS A 382 16.30 -5.69 -24.45
N LYS A 383 16.32 -5.44 -23.14
CA LYS A 383 17.50 -5.65 -22.30
C LYS A 383 17.65 -7.11 -21.85
N HIS A 384 16.63 -7.93 -22.01
CA HIS A 384 16.64 -9.29 -21.52
C HIS A 384 17.40 -10.19 -22.50
N ASP A 385 18.62 -10.59 -22.13
CA ASP A 385 19.57 -11.33 -23.00
C ASP A 385 19.00 -12.58 -23.68
N GLN A 386 17.95 -13.18 -23.10
CA GLN A 386 17.32 -14.37 -23.66
C GLN A 386 16.27 -14.06 -24.74
N VAL A 387 15.85 -12.80 -24.90
CA VAL A 387 14.78 -12.38 -25.82
C VAL A 387 15.44 -11.54 -26.92
N ASP A 388 15.87 -12.19 -28.00
CA ASP A 388 16.39 -11.47 -29.17
C ASP A 388 15.22 -10.79 -29.90
N LEU A 389 15.11 -9.47 -29.79
CA LEU A 389 14.12 -8.64 -30.46
C LEU A 389 14.58 -8.14 -31.82
N ASP A 390 15.90 -8.14 -32.09
CA ASP A 390 16.47 -7.53 -33.29
C ASP A 390 16.23 -8.41 -34.52
N THR A 391 16.03 -9.72 -34.35
CA THR A 391 15.64 -10.64 -35.43
C THR A 391 14.21 -10.42 -35.96
N SER A 392 13.31 -9.69 -35.26
CA SER A 392 11.98 -9.33 -35.83
C SER A 392 11.97 -7.98 -36.54
N LEU A 393 13.06 -7.21 -36.44
CA LEU A 393 13.18 -5.86 -36.99
C LEU A 393 14.06 -5.78 -38.24
N GLN A 394 14.67 -6.89 -38.67
CA GLN A 394 15.36 -6.92 -39.97
C GLN A 394 14.33 -7.07 -41.09
N PRO A 395 14.11 -6.04 -41.94
CA PRO A 395 13.41 -6.26 -43.18
C PRO A 395 14.26 -7.22 -44.01
N ASP A 396 13.67 -8.32 -44.48
CA ASP A 396 14.31 -9.21 -45.45
C ASP A 396 14.92 -8.35 -46.57
N THR A 397 16.25 -8.26 -46.60
CA THR A 397 16.98 -7.50 -47.62
C THR A 397 16.85 -8.11 -49.02
N ASN A 398 16.15 -9.25 -49.13
CA ASN A 398 15.71 -9.81 -50.40
C ASN A 398 14.38 -9.16 -50.86
N LYS A 399 14.48 -7.90 -51.28
CA LYS A 399 13.43 -7.16 -52.03
C LYS A 399 13.18 -7.76 -53.43
N ASN A 400 12.79 -9.03 -53.51
CA ASN A 400 12.29 -9.65 -54.74
C ASN A 400 11.16 -10.68 -54.51
N LYS A 401 10.52 -10.68 -53.34
CA LYS A 401 9.29 -11.44 -53.11
C LYS A 401 8.10 -10.51 -53.06
N LYS A 402 7.39 -10.43 -54.18
CA LYS A 402 6.11 -9.74 -54.33
C LYS A 402 5.01 -10.65 -53.77
N GLY A 403 4.79 -10.56 -52.47
CA GLY A 403 3.73 -11.26 -51.76
C GLY A 403 3.44 -10.52 -50.45
N ASP A 404 2.26 -9.91 -50.36
CA ASP A 404 1.80 -9.07 -49.25
C ASP A 404 1.45 -9.88 -47.98
N GLY A 405 2.30 -10.84 -47.59
CA GLY A 405 2.13 -11.66 -46.39
C GLY A 405 2.77 -11.00 -45.16
N GLU A 406 1.95 -10.40 -44.29
CA GLU A 406 2.41 -9.86 -43.00
C GLU A 406 2.85 -11.03 -42.10
N SER A 407 4.16 -11.18 -41.85
CA SER A 407 4.68 -12.23 -40.97
C SER A 407 4.14 -12.08 -39.54
N LEU A 408 3.88 -13.20 -38.86
CA LEU A 408 3.48 -13.19 -37.46
C LEU A 408 4.67 -12.78 -36.58
N GLY A 409 4.39 -12.01 -35.53
CA GLY A 409 5.39 -11.64 -34.55
C GLY A 409 5.83 -12.81 -33.66
N LYS A 410 6.69 -12.53 -32.68
CA LYS A 410 7.25 -13.54 -31.77
C LYS A 410 6.39 -13.84 -30.54
N PHE A 411 5.53 -12.90 -30.13
CA PHE A 411 4.82 -12.99 -28.86
C PHE A 411 3.34 -13.34 -29.01
N MET A 412 2.92 -14.42 -28.37
CA MET A 412 1.52 -14.65 -28.04
C MET A 412 1.18 -13.82 -26.80
N LEU A 413 0.35 -12.79 -26.95
CA LEU A 413 -0.04 -11.92 -25.84
C LEU A 413 -1.17 -12.58 -25.05
N VAL A 414 -0.90 -12.88 -23.77
CA VAL A 414 -1.86 -13.50 -22.86
C VAL A 414 -2.28 -12.49 -21.80
N SER A 415 -3.54 -12.08 -21.81
CA SER A 415 -4.07 -11.11 -20.84
C SER A 415 -5.11 -11.74 -19.92
N THR A 416 -5.02 -11.46 -18.63
CA THR A 416 -6.07 -11.76 -17.65
C THR A 416 -6.69 -10.45 -17.13
N GLY A 417 -8.00 -10.28 -17.27
CA GLY A 417 -8.74 -9.13 -16.73
C GLY A 417 -8.13 -7.77 -17.07
N TYR A 418 -7.76 -7.00 -16.04
CA TYR A 418 -7.13 -5.67 -16.19
C TYR A 418 -5.84 -5.69 -17.04
N GLY A 419 -5.15 -6.84 -17.13
CA GLY A 419 -4.01 -7.07 -18.00
C GLY A 419 -4.28 -6.75 -19.48
N HIS A 420 -5.54 -6.81 -19.91
CA HIS A 420 -5.94 -6.55 -21.29
C HIS A 420 -5.68 -5.11 -21.75
N LEU A 421 -5.82 -4.13 -20.86
CA LEU A 421 -5.57 -2.73 -21.21
C LEU A 421 -4.12 -2.49 -21.65
N PHE A 422 -3.19 -3.22 -21.03
CA PHE A 422 -1.77 -3.19 -21.40
C PHE A 422 -1.51 -3.96 -22.69
N VAL A 423 -2.21 -5.09 -22.93
CA VAL A 423 -2.11 -5.83 -24.20
C VAL A 423 -2.57 -4.97 -25.36
N GLN A 424 -3.67 -4.25 -25.21
CA GLN A 424 -4.18 -3.33 -26.23
C GLN A 424 -3.16 -2.26 -26.58
N ASP A 425 -2.62 -1.56 -25.58
CA ASP A 425 -1.66 -0.48 -25.81
C ASP A 425 -0.30 -1.02 -26.32
N PHE A 426 0.17 -2.18 -25.84
CA PHE A 426 1.40 -2.81 -26.33
C PHE A 426 1.28 -3.28 -27.78
N ALA A 427 0.15 -3.93 -28.13
CA ALA A 427 -0.06 -4.45 -29.48
C ALA A 427 -0.18 -3.34 -30.53
N VAL A 428 -0.81 -2.21 -30.17
CA VAL A 428 -0.90 -1.05 -31.08
C VAL A 428 0.47 -0.37 -31.27
N GLN A 429 1.31 -0.37 -30.24
CA GLN A 429 2.65 0.22 -30.33
C GLN A 429 3.63 -0.62 -31.11
N TYR A 430 3.54 -1.93 -30.94
CA TYR A 430 4.50 -2.89 -31.46
C TYR A 430 3.80 -4.04 -32.20
N PRO A 431 3.00 -3.74 -33.24
CA PRO A 431 2.19 -4.74 -33.94
C PRO A 431 3.02 -5.84 -34.62
N GLU A 432 4.26 -5.53 -35.00
CA GLU A 432 5.23 -6.45 -35.59
C GLU A 432 5.70 -7.53 -34.61
N MET A 433 5.61 -7.27 -33.31
CA MET A 433 6.00 -8.22 -32.27
C MET A 433 4.89 -9.20 -31.91
N VAL A 434 3.67 -8.97 -32.38
CA VAL A 434 2.48 -9.74 -32.00
C VAL A 434 2.25 -10.93 -32.93
N HIS A 435 2.27 -12.12 -32.36
CA HIS A 435 1.85 -13.37 -33.00
C HIS A 435 0.33 -13.54 -32.94
N SER A 436 -0.23 -13.59 -31.73
CA SER A 436 -1.63 -13.95 -31.49
C SER A 436 -2.10 -13.46 -30.12
N PHE A 437 -3.42 -13.49 -29.90
CA PHE A 437 -4.04 -12.99 -28.67
C PHE A 437 -4.80 -14.09 -27.91
N LEU A 438 -4.53 -14.19 -26.61
CA LEU A 438 -5.29 -15.00 -25.66
C LEU A 438 -5.88 -14.10 -24.58
N HIS A 439 -7.19 -13.87 -24.63
CA HIS A 439 -7.90 -13.03 -23.68
C HIS A 439 -8.66 -13.89 -22.67
N ILE A 440 -8.36 -13.72 -21.38
CA ILE A 440 -9.01 -14.43 -20.27
C ILE A 440 -9.72 -13.38 -19.42
N ASP A 441 -11.05 -13.37 -19.45
CA ASP A 441 -11.88 -12.40 -18.70
C ASP A 441 -11.45 -10.93 -18.87
N ALA A 442 -10.95 -10.58 -20.06
CA ALA A 442 -10.34 -9.30 -20.37
C ALA A 442 -11.22 -8.09 -20.03
N GLU A 443 -10.68 -7.12 -19.28
CA GLU A 443 -11.31 -5.82 -19.05
C GLU A 443 -11.02 -4.90 -20.24
N THR A 444 -12.07 -4.43 -20.91
CA THR A 444 -11.97 -3.51 -22.04
C THR A 444 -11.91 -2.06 -21.53
N PRO A 445 -11.44 -1.09 -22.34
CA PRO A 445 -11.44 0.32 -21.94
C PRO A 445 -12.85 0.80 -21.54
N THR A 446 -13.86 0.32 -22.24
CA THR A 446 -15.27 0.60 -21.95
C THR A 446 -15.73 -0.08 -20.66
N SER A 447 -15.41 -1.35 -20.42
CA SER A 447 -15.81 -2.04 -19.19
C SER A 447 -15.15 -1.45 -17.93
N TRP A 448 -13.95 -0.90 -18.08
CA TRP A 448 -13.16 -0.37 -16.97
C TRP A 448 -13.44 1.11 -16.67
N TYR A 449 -13.50 1.99 -17.67
CA TYR A 449 -13.59 3.44 -17.47
C TYR A 449 -15.00 4.02 -17.64
N THR A 450 -15.98 3.23 -18.08
CA THR A 450 -17.34 3.74 -18.29
C THR A 450 -18.37 3.01 -17.45
N ASP A 451 -19.61 3.45 -17.54
CA ASP A 451 -20.74 2.86 -16.83
C ASP A 451 -21.47 1.75 -17.61
N LYS A 452 -20.92 1.31 -18.75
CA LYS A 452 -21.49 0.27 -19.61
C LYS A 452 -21.81 -1.04 -18.87
N VAL A 453 -20.90 -1.48 -18.00
CA VAL A 453 -21.15 -2.64 -17.14
C VAL A 453 -21.97 -2.17 -15.95
N SER A 454 -23.11 -2.77 -15.65
CA SER A 454 -23.96 -2.38 -14.53
C SER A 454 -23.21 -2.39 -13.20
N ARG A 455 -23.52 -1.43 -12.33
CA ARG A 455 -22.94 -1.35 -10.97
C ARG A 455 -23.40 -2.51 -10.08
N ASP A 456 -24.62 -2.99 -10.31
CA ASP A 456 -25.25 -4.01 -9.47
C ASP A 456 -25.08 -5.43 -10.01
N SER A 457 -24.62 -5.58 -11.26
CA SER A 457 -24.37 -6.90 -11.85
C SER A 457 -23.30 -7.69 -11.11
N GLY A 458 -22.38 -7.00 -10.43
CA GLY A 458 -21.16 -7.67 -10.00
C GLY A 458 -20.32 -8.08 -11.19
N ALA A 459 -20.28 -7.34 -12.30
CA ALA A 459 -19.23 -7.52 -13.32
C ALA A 459 -18.27 -6.32 -13.42
N ARG A 460 -18.70 -5.12 -12.97
CA ARG A 460 -17.93 -3.87 -12.97
C ARG A 460 -16.79 -3.81 -11.95
N ALA A 461 -15.53 -3.66 -12.35
CA ALA A 461 -14.39 -3.58 -11.43
C ALA A 461 -13.71 -2.19 -11.33
N GLY A 462 -13.91 -1.33 -12.33
CA GLY A 462 -13.31 0.02 -12.42
C GLY A 462 -14.27 1.15 -12.02
N TYR A 463 -14.62 2.01 -12.99
CA TYR A 463 -15.36 3.26 -12.81
C TYR A 463 -16.63 3.12 -11.98
N LEU A 464 -16.68 3.80 -10.83
CA LEU A 464 -17.81 3.76 -9.89
C LEU A 464 -18.21 2.35 -9.47
N ALA A 465 -17.25 1.43 -9.39
CA ALA A 465 -17.52 0.10 -8.87
C ALA A 465 -18.12 0.17 -7.45
N ARG A 466 -19.01 -0.77 -7.12
CA ARG A 466 -19.76 -0.76 -5.86
C ARG A 466 -18.83 -0.71 -4.65
N ARG A 467 -19.01 0.27 -3.76
CA ARG A 467 -18.14 0.60 -2.59
C ARG A 467 -16.78 1.23 -2.93
N HIS A 468 -16.47 1.43 -4.20
CA HIS A 468 -15.16 1.85 -4.70
C HIS A 468 -15.20 3.08 -5.63
N GLY A 469 -16.33 3.81 -5.64
CA GLY A 469 -16.39 5.14 -6.25
C GLY A 469 -15.46 6.15 -5.53
N PRO A 470 -15.50 7.44 -5.87
CA PRO A 470 -14.52 8.44 -5.40
C PRO A 470 -14.27 8.40 -3.89
N PHE A 471 -15.32 8.55 -3.07
CA PHE A 471 -15.23 8.47 -1.62
C PHE A 471 -15.06 7.04 -1.08
N GLY A 472 -15.68 6.07 -1.76
CA GLY A 472 -15.59 4.66 -1.36
C GLY A 472 -14.15 4.13 -1.44
N SER A 473 -13.41 4.55 -2.47
CA SER A 473 -12.00 4.16 -2.66
C SER A 473 -11.10 4.62 -1.50
N LEU A 474 -11.41 5.74 -0.84
CA LEU A 474 -10.66 6.18 0.34
C LEU A 474 -10.78 5.15 1.46
N PHE A 475 -12.00 4.71 1.77
CA PHE A 475 -12.24 3.76 2.87
C PHE A 475 -11.87 2.32 2.52
N TYR A 476 -12.14 1.89 1.30
CA TYR A 476 -11.99 0.48 0.91
C TYR A 476 -10.64 0.14 0.29
N ASP A 477 -9.87 1.14 -0.13
CA ASP A 477 -8.58 0.95 -0.81
C ASP A 477 -7.43 1.71 -0.14
N LEU A 478 -7.57 3.02 0.10
CA LEU A 478 -6.51 3.84 0.71
C LEU A 478 -6.29 3.49 2.19
N VAL A 479 -7.34 3.44 3.02
CA VAL A 479 -7.22 3.10 4.45
C VAL A 479 -6.48 1.76 4.66
N PRO A 480 -6.80 0.66 3.96
CA PRO A 480 -6.01 -0.57 4.05
C PRO A 480 -4.52 -0.34 3.76
N ALA A 481 -4.18 0.45 2.74
CA ALA A 481 -2.79 0.77 2.41
C ALA A 481 -2.10 1.58 3.51
N LEU A 482 -2.81 2.55 4.11
CA LEU A 482 -2.29 3.38 5.20
C LEU A 482 -2.13 2.60 6.52
N VAL A 483 -3.01 1.65 6.79
CA VAL A 483 -2.97 0.84 8.02
C VAL A 483 -2.02 -0.34 7.90
N GLU A 484 -1.67 -0.76 6.68
CA GLU A 484 -0.83 -1.94 6.44
C GLU A 484 0.51 -1.95 7.23
N PRO A 485 1.27 -0.83 7.35
CA PRO A 485 2.52 -0.82 8.10
C PRO A 485 2.37 -1.08 9.60
N THR A 486 1.15 -1.12 10.14
CA THR A 486 0.93 -1.58 11.52
C THR A 486 1.13 -3.08 11.69
N GLY A 487 1.35 -3.87 10.62
CA GLY A 487 1.70 -5.29 10.71
C GLY A 487 0.61 -6.22 11.27
N VAL A 488 -0.46 -5.72 11.88
CA VAL A 488 -1.64 -6.48 12.36
C VAL A 488 -2.13 -7.55 11.37
N PRO A 489 -2.22 -7.28 10.07
CA PRO A 489 -2.72 -8.25 9.08
C PRO A 489 -1.71 -9.33 8.79
N ARG A 490 -0.43 -8.98 8.84
CA ARG A 490 0.67 -9.92 8.67
C ARG A 490 0.75 -10.86 9.86
N ILE A 491 0.54 -10.35 11.08
CA ILE A 491 0.38 -11.18 12.28
C ILE A 491 -0.79 -12.15 12.09
N ILE A 492 -1.97 -11.65 11.72
CA ILE A 492 -3.15 -12.51 11.47
C ILE A 492 -2.86 -13.52 10.35
N GLY A 493 -2.19 -13.09 9.28
CA GLY A 493 -1.82 -13.93 8.15
C GLY A 493 -0.85 -15.05 8.54
N LEU A 494 0.16 -14.73 9.35
CA LEU A 494 1.11 -15.71 9.90
C LEU A 494 0.39 -16.72 10.79
N LEU A 495 -0.54 -16.28 11.65
CA LEU A 495 -1.38 -17.16 12.47
C LEU A 495 -2.30 -18.06 11.60
N GLN A 496 -2.67 -17.60 10.42
CA GLN A 496 -3.44 -18.36 9.42
C GLN A 496 -2.56 -19.23 8.50
N GLY A 497 -1.25 -19.29 8.72
CA GLY A 497 -0.32 -20.10 7.92
C GLY A 497 0.07 -19.50 6.57
N LYS A 498 -0.14 -18.20 6.35
CA LYS A 498 0.27 -17.52 5.12
C LYS A 498 1.78 -17.34 5.05
N SER A 499 2.35 -17.70 3.90
CA SER A 499 3.78 -17.68 3.62
C SER A 499 4.26 -16.34 3.08
N VAL A 500 5.58 -16.20 2.86
CA VAL A 500 6.18 -15.03 2.19
C VAL A 500 5.67 -14.87 0.76
N VAL A 501 5.39 -15.99 0.08
CA VAL A 501 4.80 -16.02 -1.27
C VAL A 501 3.44 -15.32 -1.26
N ASP A 502 2.65 -15.54 -0.20
CA ASP A 502 1.32 -14.95 -0.08
C ASP A 502 1.36 -13.43 0.09
N ARG A 503 2.38 -12.94 0.81
CA ARG A 503 2.58 -11.51 1.10
C ARG A 503 3.15 -10.73 -0.08
N ILE A 504 4.11 -11.31 -0.80
CA ILE A 504 4.80 -10.62 -1.89
C ILE A 504 4.05 -10.79 -3.21
N LEU A 505 3.66 -12.02 -3.58
CA LEU A 505 3.11 -12.33 -4.89
C LEU A 505 1.58 -12.21 -4.97
N ALA A 506 0.93 -12.10 -3.80
CA ALA A 506 -0.53 -12.01 -3.64
C ALA A 506 -1.31 -13.07 -4.46
N PRO A 507 -1.12 -14.37 -4.18
CA PRO A 507 -1.70 -15.49 -4.92
C PRO A 507 -3.20 -15.70 -4.64
N GLY A 508 -3.81 -14.85 -3.81
CA GLY A 508 -5.14 -15.12 -3.25
C GLY A 508 -6.28 -15.08 -4.28
N PRO A 509 -7.36 -15.84 -4.03
CA PRO A 509 -8.49 -15.99 -4.95
C PRO A 509 -9.21 -14.67 -5.23
N ARG A 510 -9.29 -14.32 -6.52
CA ARG A 510 -10.10 -13.22 -7.04
C ARG A 510 -11.05 -13.73 -8.10
N GLY A 511 -12.23 -14.08 -7.64
CA GLY A 511 -13.46 -13.97 -8.41
C GLY A 511 -14.51 -13.27 -7.56
N ARG A 512 -15.51 -12.66 -8.18
CA ARG A 512 -16.74 -12.35 -7.44
C ARG A 512 -17.43 -13.64 -7.02
N ALA A 513 -18.37 -13.54 -6.09
CA ALA A 513 -19.26 -14.63 -5.66
C ALA A 513 -18.73 -15.69 -4.68
N ALA A 514 -18.23 -15.25 -3.52
CA ALA A 514 -18.40 -16.06 -2.30
C ALA A 514 -18.99 -15.28 -1.11
N ARG A 515 -18.96 -13.93 -1.07
CA ARG A 515 -19.62 -13.13 -0.01
C ARG A 515 -20.22 -11.84 -0.55
N GLN A 516 -21.42 -11.49 -0.07
CA GLN A 516 -22.26 -10.33 -0.44
C GLN A 516 -21.63 -8.94 -0.25
N HIS A 517 -20.39 -8.82 0.25
CA HIS A 517 -19.90 -7.56 0.84
C HIS A 517 -18.62 -6.94 0.23
N ASP A 518 -17.96 -7.54 -0.75
CA ASP A 518 -16.92 -6.81 -1.50
C ASP A 518 -16.78 -7.35 -2.93
N MET A 519 -17.64 -6.81 -3.79
CA MET A 519 -17.79 -7.32 -5.14
C MET A 519 -16.65 -6.85 -6.05
N ALA A 520 -16.11 -5.63 -5.98
CA ALA A 520 -15.15 -5.17 -7.00
C ALA A 520 -13.71 -5.64 -6.78
N GLY A 521 -13.42 -6.27 -5.63
CA GLY A 521 -12.06 -6.57 -5.18
C GLY A 521 -11.30 -5.28 -4.87
N GLY A 522 -10.71 -5.15 -3.70
CA GLY A 522 -10.06 -3.90 -3.30
C GLY A 522 -9.29 -4.06 -2.02
N GLY A 523 -8.63 -3.00 -1.59
CA GLY A 523 -7.59 -3.01 -0.56
C GLY A 523 -7.87 -3.97 0.60
N TRP A 524 -9.04 -3.93 1.24
CA TRP A 524 -9.37 -4.88 2.33
C TRP A 524 -9.43 -6.36 1.93
N ARG A 525 -9.85 -6.67 0.70
CA ARG A 525 -9.84 -8.04 0.16
C ARG A 525 -8.43 -8.47 -0.24
N ILE A 526 -7.66 -7.60 -0.86
CA ILE A 526 -6.23 -7.86 -1.17
C ILE A 526 -5.49 -8.19 0.12
N TYR A 527 -5.71 -7.34 1.13
CA TYR A 527 -5.22 -7.44 2.49
C TYR A 527 -5.66 -8.74 3.18
N GLY A 528 -6.95 -9.07 3.14
CA GLY A 528 -7.50 -10.31 3.71
C GLY A 528 -7.08 -11.58 2.96
N ALA A 529 -6.74 -11.49 1.68
CA ALA A 529 -6.28 -12.61 0.86
C ALA A 529 -4.78 -12.92 1.01
N GLY A 530 -4.06 -12.16 1.84
CA GLY A 530 -2.62 -12.35 2.10
C GLY A 530 -1.73 -11.30 1.46
N GLY A 531 -2.27 -10.46 0.56
CA GLY A 531 -1.57 -9.31 -0.02
C GLY A 531 -1.50 -8.14 0.95
N SER A 532 -0.74 -8.31 2.04
CA SER A 532 -0.35 -7.26 2.98
C SER A 532 0.98 -6.69 2.53
N ASN A 533 0.93 -5.81 1.54
CA ASN A 533 2.09 -5.05 1.08
C ASN A 533 1.62 -3.64 0.70
N PRO A 534 2.25 -2.57 1.22
CA PRO A 534 1.76 -1.23 0.99
C PRO A 534 1.92 -0.81 -0.48
N ARG A 535 2.91 -1.37 -1.21
CA ARG A 535 3.11 -1.11 -2.65
C ARG A 535 1.92 -1.62 -3.46
N LEU A 536 1.53 -2.87 -3.21
CA LEU A 536 0.43 -3.55 -3.88
C LEU A 536 -0.91 -2.82 -3.65
N LEU A 537 -1.18 -2.46 -2.40
CA LEU A 537 -2.42 -1.78 -2.02
C LEU A 537 -2.49 -0.37 -2.60
N MET A 538 -1.38 0.37 -2.54
CA MET A 538 -1.28 1.72 -3.11
C MET A 538 -1.41 1.69 -4.63
N SER A 539 -0.71 0.79 -5.34
CA SER A 539 -0.84 0.65 -6.80
C SER A 539 -2.28 0.30 -7.20
N SER A 540 -2.92 -0.63 -6.50
CA SER A 540 -4.32 -0.97 -6.75
C SER A 540 -5.28 0.20 -6.48
N TRP A 541 -4.97 1.09 -5.53
CA TRP A 541 -5.78 2.28 -5.27
C TRP A 541 -5.59 3.33 -6.36
N LEU A 542 -4.35 3.57 -6.80
CA LEU A 542 -4.06 4.54 -7.86
C LEU A 542 -4.71 4.13 -9.20
N GLU A 543 -4.68 2.85 -9.58
CA GLU A 543 -5.41 2.33 -10.75
C GLU A 543 -6.92 2.60 -10.66
N ARG A 544 -7.47 2.61 -9.44
CA ARG A 544 -8.88 2.85 -9.19
C ARG A 544 -9.23 4.34 -9.14
N LEU A 545 -8.32 5.18 -8.66
CA LEU A 545 -8.46 6.63 -8.79
C LEU A 545 -8.52 7.02 -10.27
N ASP A 546 -7.60 6.48 -11.08
CA ASP A 546 -7.62 6.70 -12.53
C ASP A 546 -8.91 6.17 -13.18
N ALA A 547 -9.36 4.96 -12.79
CA ALA A 547 -10.65 4.44 -13.25
C ALA A 547 -11.82 5.37 -12.91
N ASN A 548 -11.81 5.99 -11.73
CA ASN A 548 -12.86 6.91 -11.26
C ASN A 548 -12.85 8.28 -11.94
N LEU A 549 -11.78 8.65 -12.67
CA LEU A 549 -11.83 9.77 -13.63
C LEU A 549 -12.74 9.46 -14.83
N GLY A 550 -13.04 8.18 -15.05
CA GLY A 550 -13.90 7.70 -16.12
C GLY A 550 -13.41 8.12 -17.49
N VAL A 551 -14.29 8.71 -18.30
CA VAL A 551 -13.95 9.17 -19.66
C VAL A 551 -12.94 10.33 -19.70
N ALA A 552 -12.74 11.02 -18.58
CA ALA A 552 -11.73 12.07 -18.45
C ALA A 552 -10.31 11.51 -18.19
N SER A 553 -10.17 10.21 -17.90
CA SER A 553 -8.86 9.58 -17.74
C SER A 553 -8.02 9.72 -19.02
N PRO A 554 -6.75 10.16 -18.92
CA PRO A 554 -5.82 10.16 -20.05
C PRO A 554 -5.59 8.75 -20.61
N ASN A 555 -5.60 7.72 -19.75
CA ASN A 555 -5.51 6.34 -20.17
C ASN A 555 -6.71 5.92 -21.03
N PHE A 556 -7.93 6.30 -20.62
CA PHE A 556 -9.11 6.06 -21.43
C PHE A 556 -9.06 6.78 -22.77
N ALA A 557 -8.72 8.08 -22.77
CA ALA A 557 -8.64 8.88 -24.00
C ALA A 557 -7.66 8.25 -25.01
N ARG A 558 -6.52 7.77 -24.52
CA ARG A 558 -5.50 7.06 -25.29
C ARG A 558 -6.01 5.74 -25.85
N LEU A 559 -6.49 4.84 -24.98
CA LEU A 559 -6.98 3.51 -25.38
C LEU A 559 -8.13 3.62 -26.38
N ARG A 560 -9.05 4.56 -26.16
CA ARG A 560 -10.15 4.86 -27.07
C ARG A 560 -9.64 5.32 -28.44
N LYS A 561 -8.64 6.20 -28.49
CA LYS A 561 -8.04 6.66 -29.75
C LYS A 561 -7.41 5.49 -30.53
N SER A 562 -6.77 4.56 -29.83
CA SER A 562 -6.15 3.36 -30.44
C SER A 562 -7.12 2.19 -30.69
N SER A 563 -8.41 2.34 -30.39
CA SER A 563 -9.36 1.21 -30.41
C SER A 563 -9.60 0.67 -31.82
N SER A 564 -9.64 1.53 -32.84
CA SER A 564 -9.79 1.10 -34.24
C SER A 564 -8.59 0.29 -34.71
N ASP A 565 -7.39 0.76 -34.36
CA ASP A 565 -6.13 0.13 -34.76
C ASP A 565 -5.99 -1.23 -34.09
N TYR A 566 -6.36 -1.31 -32.81
CA TYR A 566 -6.40 -2.57 -32.08
C TYR A 566 -7.42 -3.56 -32.67
N GLN A 567 -8.63 -3.12 -32.99
CA GLN A 567 -9.64 -3.97 -33.63
C GLN A 567 -9.19 -4.46 -35.01
N SER A 568 -8.47 -3.62 -35.76
CA SER A 568 -7.83 -4.01 -37.01
C SER A 568 -6.79 -5.12 -36.78
N LEU A 569 -5.96 -5.03 -35.73
CA LEU A 569 -5.01 -6.08 -35.37
C LEU A 569 -5.69 -7.39 -34.95
N LEU A 570 -6.76 -7.31 -34.14
CA LEU A 570 -7.57 -8.49 -33.79
C LEU A 570 -8.17 -9.16 -35.03
N SER A 571 -8.42 -8.38 -36.09
CA SER A 571 -8.93 -8.92 -37.35
C SER A 571 -7.84 -9.57 -38.22
N LYS A 572 -6.57 -9.35 -37.92
CA LYS A 572 -5.45 -9.85 -38.73
C LYS A 572 -4.66 -10.97 -38.08
N ARG A 573 -4.84 -11.20 -36.78
CA ARG A 573 -4.02 -12.14 -35.99
C ARG A 573 -4.92 -13.18 -35.32
N PRO A 574 -4.46 -14.42 -35.11
CA PRO A 574 -5.26 -15.43 -34.40
C PRO A 574 -5.69 -14.95 -33.01
N VAL A 575 -6.98 -15.11 -32.69
CA VAL A 575 -7.55 -14.69 -31.39
C VAL A 575 -8.28 -15.84 -30.70
N ALA A 576 -8.03 -16.01 -29.41
CA ALA A 576 -8.79 -16.87 -28.52
C ALA A 576 -9.35 -16.05 -27.35
N VAL A 577 -10.65 -16.19 -27.10
CA VAL A 577 -11.33 -15.50 -25.99
C VAL A 577 -11.89 -16.54 -25.03
N LEU A 578 -11.53 -16.45 -23.76
CA LEU A 578 -12.08 -17.24 -22.67
C LEU A 578 -12.77 -16.27 -21.71
N SER A 579 -14.08 -16.43 -21.59
CA SER A 579 -14.89 -15.63 -20.69
C SER A 579 -15.52 -16.52 -19.61
N SER A 580 -15.62 -15.99 -18.40
CA SER A 580 -16.32 -16.62 -17.30
C SER A 580 -17.79 -16.72 -17.68
N PHE A 581 -18.34 -17.94 -17.62
CA PHE A 581 -19.77 -18.14 -17.85
C PHE A 581 -20.58 -17.26 -16.89
N TRP A 582 -20.20 -17.23 -15.61
CA TRP A 582 -20.92 -16.45 -14.59
C TRP A 582 -20.84 -14.96 -14.82
N ARG A 583 -19.66 -14.43 -15.10
CA ARG A 583 -19.45 -13.00 -15.33
C ARG A 583 -20.22 -12.49 -16.54
N VAL A 584 -20.28 -13.28 -17.62
CA VAL A 584 -21.08 -12.98 -18.81
C VAL A 584 -22.58 -12.99 -18.50
N HIS A 585 -23.07 -13.92 -17.68
CA HIS A 585 -24.50 -14.01 -17.37
C HIS A 585 -24.93 -13.11 -16.21
N ALA A 586 -23.99 -12.59 -15.43
CA ALA A 586 -24.25 -11.57 -14.41
C ALA A 586 -24.63 -10.22 -15.05
N ASP A 587 -24.11 -9.95 -16.25
CA ASP A 587 -24.37 -8.72 -16.99
C ASP A 587 -24.33 -8.97 -18.50
N VAL A 588 -25.42 -9.48 -19.06
CA VAL A 588 -25.46 -9.88 -20.48
C VAL A 588 -25.34 -8.65 -21.39
N ASP A 589 -26.05 -7.57 -21.06
CA ASP A 589 -26.13 -6.35 -21.87
C ASP A 589 -24.96 -5.39 -21.61
N GLY A 590 -24.29 -5.51 -20.46
CA GLY A 590 -23.06 -4.77 -20.16
C GLY A 590 -21.81 -5.60 -20.49
N TRP A 591 -21.35 -6.40 -19.53
CA TRP A 591 -20.11 -7.20 -19.67
C TRP A 591 -20.12 -8.14 -20.87
N GLY A 592 -21.20 -8.91 -21.04
CA GLY A 592 -21.33 -9.90 -22.11
C GLY A 592 -21.32 -9.28 -23.50
N GLN A 593 -22.04 -8.16 -23.67
CA GLN A 593 -22.08 -7.39 -24.91
C GLN A 593 -20.71 -6.78 -25.23
N GLU A 594 -20.03 -6.18 -24.24
CA GLU A 594 -18.70 -5.61 -24.43
C GLU A 594 -17.69 -6.67 -24.90
N GLN A 595 -17.65 -7.86 -24.28
CA GLN A 595 -16.80 -8.96 -24.75
C GLN A 595 -17.11 -9.37 -26.20
N ARG A 596 -18.40 -9.42 -26.55
CA ARG A 596 -18.87 -9.82 -27.88
C ARG A 596 -18.51 -8.78 -28.94
N GLU A 597 -18.71 -7.50 -28.67
CA GLU A 597 -18.56 -6.44 -29.66
C GLU A 597 -17.12 -5.96 -29.80
N THR A 598 -16.35 -5.92 -28.73
CA THR A 598 -14.99 -5.35 -28.74
C THR A 598 -13.90 -6.37 -29.03
N LEU A 599 -14.09 -7.64 -28.64
CA LEU A 599 -13.08 -8.70 -28.82
C LEU A 599 -13.51 -9.72 -29.86
N VAL A 600 -14.69 -10.32 -29.70
CA VAL A 600 -15.14 -11.44 -30.55
C VAL A 600 -15.57 -10.97 -31.93
N GLY A 601 -16.29 -9.86 -32.04
CA GLY A 601 -16.80 -9.29 -33.29
C GLY A 601 -15.69 -8.99 -34.31
N PRO A 602 -14.66 -8.20 -33.95
CA PRO A 602 -13.55 -7.87 -34.84
C PRO A 602 -12.77 -9.11 -35.33
N ALA A 603 -12.50 -10.05 -34.43
CA ALA A 603 -11.82 -11.31 -34.76
C ALA A 603 -12.68 -12.25 -35.63
N LYS A 604 -14.01 -12.23 -35.44
CA LYS A 604 -14.92 -13.07 -36.22
C LYS A 604 -15.11 -12.56 -37.65
N ASN A 605 -15.22 -11.23 -37.84
CA ASN A 605 -15.46 -10.62 -39.15
C ASN A 605 -14.36 -10.92 -40.18
N SER A 606 -13.19 -11.31 -39.70
CA SER A 606 -11.99 -11.64 -40.50
C SER A 606 -11.60 -13.12 -40.45
N SER A 607 -12.42 -13.97 -39.83
CA SER A 607 -12.16 -15.42 -39.64
C SER A 607 -10.88 -15.77 -38.84
N THR A 608 -10.31 -14.83 -38.09
CA THR A 608 -9.12 -15.04 -37.26
C THR A 608 -9.42 -15.55 -35.85
N LEU A 609 -10.70 -15.53 -35.46
CA LEU A 609 -11.15 -16.10 -34.19
C LEU A 609 -11.01 -17.64 -34.20
N ILE A 610 -10.12 -18.13 -33.35
CA ILE A 610 -9.88 -19.56 -33.14
C ILE A 610 -10.92 -20.18 -32.21
N GLY A 611 -11.42 -19.41 -31.24
CA GLY A 611 -12.50 -19.86 -30.38
C GLY A 611 -12.93 -18.83 -29.34
N TRP A 612 -14.20 -18.93 -28.95
CA TRP A 612 -14.75 -18.22 -27.80
C TRP A 612 -15.36 -19.24 -26.82
N TRP A 613 -14.70 -19.44 -25.68
CA TRP A 613 -15.15 -20.37 -24.65
C TRP A 613 -15.78 -19.62 -23.49
N ARG A 614 -16.96 -20.09 -23.07
CA ARG A 614 -17.63 -19.64 -21.84
C ARG A 614 -17.45 -20.72 -20.79
N VAL A 615 -16.54 -20.52 -19.85
CA VAL A 615 -16.09 -21.57 -18.92
C VAL A 615 -16.80 -21.41 -17.57
N GLY A 616 -17.47 -22.47 -17.11
CA GLY A 616 -18.09 -22.53 -15.78
C GLY A 616 -19.16 -23.61 -15.63
N ASP A 617 -19.44 -24.03 -14.40
CA ASP A 617 -20.49 -25.01 -14.10
C ASP A 617 -21.84 -24.34 -13.86
N ARG A 618 -22.74 -24.37 -14.84
CA ARG A 618 -24.10 -23.80 -14.77
C ARG A 618 -24.93 -24.23 -13.55
N LYS A 619 -24.70 -25.41 -12.96
CA LYS A 619 -25.55 -25.98 -11.90
C LYS A 619 -25.18 -25.52 -10.50
N ARG A 620 -23.91 -25.25 -10.22
CA ARG A 620 -23.45 -25.05 -8.84
C ARG A 620 -23.31 -23.59 -8.40
N ARG A 621 -23.55 -22.59 -9.28
CA ARG A 621 -23.24 -21.16 -9.01
C ARG A 621 -21.82 -20.96 -8.41
N THR A 622 -20.92 -21.88 -8.75
CA THR A 622 -19.52 -21.99 -8.29
C THR A 622 -18.70 -22.59 -9.44
N GLY A 623 -17.38 -22.42 -9.44
CA GLY A 623 -16.50 -23.08 -10.42
C GLY A 623 -16.47 -22.53 -11.86
N GLY A 624 -16.74 -21.25 -12.09
CA GLY A 624 -16.73 -20.66 -13.45
C GLY A 624 -16.20 -19.25 -13.60
N GLY A 625 -15.14 -18.89 -12.87
CA GLY A 625 -14.58 -17.53 -12.79
C GLY A 625 -14.77 -16.86 -11.43
N ASP A 626 -15.63 -17.44 -10.58
CA ASP A 626 -15.94 -16.92 -9.25
C ASP A 626 -14.99 -17.43 -8.14
N GLU A 627 -14.39 -18.60 -8.35
CA GLU A 627 -13.38 -19.25 -7.48
C GLU A 627 -11.98 -19.21 -8.11
N GLY A 628 -11.78 -18.34 -9.10
CA GLY A 628 -10.51 -18.22 -9.81
C GLY A 628 -9.37 -17.88 -8.86
N GLY A 629 -8.39 -18.77 -8.82
CA GLY A 629 -7.08 -18.47 -8.27
C GLY A 629 -6.40 -17.31 -9.03
N PRO A 630 -5.11 -17.11 -8.81
CA PRO A 630 -4.37 -15.95 -9.32
C PRO A 630 -4.33 -15.86 -10.86
N ALA A 631 -4.50 -16.96 -11.59
CA ALA A 631 -4.64 -16.98 -13.06
C ALA A 631 -6.10 -16.96 -13.54
N GLY A 632 -7.05 -16.54 -12.69
CA GLY A 632 -8.47 -16.45 -12.99
C GLY A 632 -9.08 -17.82 -13.31
N ILE A 633 -9.84 -17.91 -14.41
CA ILE A 633 -10.46 -19.15 -14.88
C ILE A 633 -9.43 -20.26 -15.06
N CYS A 634 -8.22 -19.93 -15.53
CA CYS A 634 -7.14 -20.87 -15.78
C CYS A 634 -6.50 -21.44 -14.51
N SER A 635 -6.98 -21.08 -13.31
CA SER A 635 -6.61 -21.76 -12.06
C SER A 635 -7.58 -22.87 -11.66
N THR A 636 -8.73 -22.98 -12.34
CA THR A 636 -9.74 -24.02 -12.03
C THR A 636 -9.46 -25.31 -12.80
N ARG A 637 -9.82 -26.47 -12.23
CA ARG A 637 -9.58 -27.78 -12.88
C ARG A 637 -10.14 -27.86 -14.31
N MET A 638 -11.33 -27.33 -14.54
CA MET A 638 -11.93 -27.26 -15.89
C MET A 638 -11.32 -26.15 -16.73
N GLY A 639 -11.02 -25.00 -16.14
CA GLY A 639 -10.50 -23.85 -16.87
C GLY A 639 -9.09 -24.04 -17.40
N VAL A 640 -8.19 -24.71 -16.64
CA VAL A 640 -6.84 -25.06 -17.11
C VAL A 640 -6.91 -25.79 -18.45
N ILE A 641 -7.83 -26.76 -18.59
CA ILE A 641 -7.99 -27.55 -19.82
C ILE A 641 -8.35 -26.66 -21.01
N PHE A 642 -9.32 -25.75 -20.85
CA PHE A 642 -9.71 -24.82 -21.91
C PHE A 642 -8.61 -23.80 -22.22
N CYS A 643 -7.87 -23.33 -21.22
CA CYS A 643 -6.78 -22.38 -21.42
C CYS A 643 -5.60 -23.03 -22.17
N GLU A 644 -5.22 -24.25 -21.80
CA GLU A 644 -4.20 -25.02 -22.54
C GLU A 644 -4.65 -25.31 -23.97
N GLU A 645 -5.92 -25.69 -24.17
CA GLU A 645 -6.45 -25.98 -25.49
C GLU A 645 -6.47 -24.73 -26.38
N ALA A 646 -6.83 -23.57 -25.82
CA ALA A 646 -6.75 -22.31 -26.53
C ALA A 646 -5.31 -21.99 -26.96
N VAL A 647 -4.31 -22.23 -26.11
CA VAL A 647 -2.88 -22.07 -26.47
C VAL A 647 -2.50 -22.99 -27.62
N ARG A 648 -2.82 -24.28 -27.55
CA ARG A 648 -2.53 -25.25 -28.64
C ARG A 648 -3.12 -24.79 -29.96
N LYS A 649 -4.38 -24.36 -29.96
CA LYS A 649 -5.05 -23.90 -31.19
C LYS A 649 -4.48 -22.61 -31.74
N LEU A 650 -4.01 -21.69 -30.90
CA LEU A 650 -3.32 -20.47 -31.36
C LEU A 650 -1.97 -20.80 -32.00
N ILE A 651 -1.23 -21.77 -31.45
CA ILE A 651 0.03 -22.25 -32.05
C ILE A 651 -0.26 -22.90 -33.42
N ALA A 652 -1.25 -23.79 -33.48
CA ALA A 652 -1.67 -24.43 -34.73
C ALA A 652 -2.08 -23.40 -35.80
N ALA A 653 -2.84 -22.38 -35.40
CA ALA A 653 -3.24 -21.29 -36.28
C ALA A 653 -2.05 -20.49 -36.82
N GLY A 654 -1.04 -20.23 -35.99
CA GLY A 654 0.19 -19.56 -36.41
C GLY A 654 1.00 -20.38 -37.42
N GLN A 655 1.11 -21.69 -37.20
CA GLN A 655 1.77 -22.60 -38.13
C GLN A 655 1.05 -22.64 -39.49
N MET A 656 -0.29 -22.71 -39.49
CA MET A 656 -1.08 -22.64 -40.72
C MET A 656 -0.88 -21.31 -41.46
N TRP A 657 -0.82 -20.19 -40.73
CA TRP A 657 -0.56 -18.85 -41.31
C TRP A 657 0.78 -18.75 -42.03
N ASN A 658 1.84 -19.28 -41.41
CA ASN A 658 3.16 -19.29 -42.02
C ASN A 658 3.18 -20.21 -43.26
N SER A 659 2.47 -21.34 -43.23
CA SER A 659 2.40 -22.25 -44.38
C SER A 659 1.66 -21.66 -45.58
N THR A 660 0.59 -20.88 -45.37
CA THR A 660 -0.16 -20.23 -46.45
C THR A 660 0.62 -19.07 -47.06
N ALA A 661 1.35 -18.29 -46.27
CA ALA A 661 2.25 -17.23 -46.74
C ALA A 661 3.41 -17.77 -47.60
N VAL A 662 3.87 -18.99 -47.37
CA VAL A 662 4.91 -19.65 -48.18
C VAL A 662 4.34 -20.26 -49.47
N SER A 663 3.07 -20.67 -49.47
CA SER A 663 2.40 -21.29 -50.62
C SER A 663 2.07 -20.31 -51.76
N THR A 664 1.90 -19.02 -51.48
CA THR A 664 1.66 -17.96 -52.49
C THR A 664 2.93 -17.52 -53.24
N LEU A 665 4.06 -18.18 -53.00
CA LEU A 665 5.38 -17.87 -53.58
C LEU A 665 5.88 -18.92 -54.60
N TYR A 666 5.03 -19.87 -55.02
CA TYR A 666 5.34 -20.84 -56.07
C TYR A 666 4.48 -20.66 -57.31
#